data_AF-A0A349UWK4-F1
#
_entry.id   AF-A0A349UWK4-F1
#
_cell.length_a   1.000
_cell.length_b   1.000
_cell.length_c   1.000
_cell.angle_alpha   90.00
_cell.angle_beta   90.00
_cell.angle_gamma   90.00
#
_symmetry.space_group_name_H-M   'P 1'
#
loop_
_entity.id
_entity.type
_entity.pdbx_description
1 polymer ?
#
loop_
_entity_poly.entity_id
_entity_poly.type
_entity_poly.pdbx_seq_one_letter_code
_entity_poly.pdbx_strand_id
1 'polypeptide(L)'
;MGIPLVPRCAQLRGRGNAKCIRYTEFMPLYCVGSSALPLWIAAIAMLMSGCAALPQSKDAQSKDEPKSASSTKAQTNSQAIAPSAPVMQDLARAEPATSAWTFLERALDAEAIQAQLLFLASVQRFLQAMRLEDAEIILSRTQSLNANPWATRQHTLMRAALALARKDLPKARRLLARAENSELDDDQWFLLNDLKLQILLAGKNPIEALNLINALSLDSRSQPDVDALLARVFNALSMLTSQERNLLKQNPNIAKDSLAWLELVQIISASAFALETLRLELDNWSTKYPGHRATALRSEFRPASCASANPTRIALLLPITSPFSQAASAFHDGFMRVHNGDYPSSRPLVSLYDFGDDTNSIGDVYQTAVAAGADLVVGPLGRDAVASLTSQSTLSVPTLLLGSSNTEHTPNTFFVDLSRRSEALSLVTHARARGLENALVLYTMTKANKAAADTAVQAWQDQGGQITDAVIVDSTRSDFSEMISRMLGLSQIEAQANALQNTLGDTLPLTVVPRIRRDLDVILLFADQKTARLLKPQIDFRHAGKLPIYSQNTVFTGTPNLINDLDLEGVLFSDMPWVVRRTGRFERSDKMLTDAEHYQGSGVDRLYALGMDAYRLACEIQVLPHDSTRRVSGASGTYLLQGGGIEKQPDWVIFRQGIPEPFTPVISR
;
A
#
# COMPACT_ATOMS: atom_id res chain seq x y z
N MET A 1 47.46 3.98 1.15
CA MET A 1 47.97 4.76 0.00
C MET A 1 46.77 5.39 -0.68
N GLY A 2 46.60 6.70 -0.48
CA GLY A 2 45.48 7.46 -1.04
C GLY A 2 45.83 8.03 -2.41
N ILE A 3 44.87 8.01 -3.32
CA ILE A 3 44.90 8.76 -4.58
C ILE A 3 43.64 9.64 -4.59
N PRO A 4 43.75 10.97 -4.75
CA PRO A 4 42.61 11.86 -4.77
C PRO A 4 42.06 12.04 -6.20
N LEU A 5 40.73 12.00 -6.34
CA LEU A 5 40.03 12.45 -7.54
C LEU A 5 39.65 13.92 -7.39
N VAL A 6 40.23 14.77 -8.22
CA VAL A 6 39.88 16.18 -8.39
C VAL A 6 38.93 16.30 -9.58
N PRO A 7 37.78 17.00 -9.48
CA PRO A 7 37.05 17.47 -10.65
C PRO A 7 37.52 18.88 -11.06
N ARG A 8 37.93 19.03 -12.32
CA ARG A 8 38.23 20.31 -12.99
C ARG A 8 36.93 21.08 -13.25
N CYS A 9 36.82 22.32 -12.75
CA CYS A 9 35.84 23.29 -13.22
C CYS A 9 36.35 24.00 -14.49
N ALA A 10 35.55 24.00 -15.54
CA ALA A 10 35.76 24.84 -16.72
C ALA A 10 35.50 26.32 -16.36
N GLN A 11 36.47 27.18 -16.65
CA GLN A 11 36.38 28.63 -16.51
C GLN A 11 35.45 29.23 -17.59
N LEU A 12 34.36 29.86 -17.18
CA LEU A 12 33.67 30.87 -17.97
C LEU A 12 33.97 32.25 -17.38
N ARG A 13 34.70 33.07 -18.13
CA ARG A 13 34.92 34.50 -17.87
C ARG A 13 33.66 35.27 -18.29
N GLY A 14 33.02 35.98 -17.37
CA GLY A 14 31.98 36.96 -17.69
C GLY A 14 31.36 37.56 -16.43
N ARG A 15 31.41 38.88 -16.30
CA ARG A 15 31.07 39.66 -15.10
C ARG A 15 29.60 39.49 -14.67
N GLY A 16 29.37 39.23 -13.38
CA GLY A 16 28.07 39.36 -12.71
C GLY A 16 27.98 38.48 -11.47
N ASN A 17 27.71 39.07 -10.30
CA ASN A 17 27.71 38.41 -8.99
C ASN A 17 26.75 37.22 -8.92
N ALA A 18 27.29 35.99 -8.86
CA ALA A 18 26.57 34.80 -8.40
C ALA A 18 27.28 34.24 -7.16
N LYS A 19 26.67 34.43 -5.98
CA LYS A 19 27.07 33.72 -4.76
C LYS A 19 26.56 32.29 -4.87
N CYS A 20 27.46 31.33 -5.11
CA CYS A 20 27.18 29.91 -4.85
C CYS A 20 27.04 29.69 -3.34
N ILE A 21 25.82 29.43 -2.86
CA ILE A 21 25.59 28.98 -1.49
C ILE A 21 25.74 27.45 -1.49
N ARG A 22 26.83 26.95 -0.89
CA ARG A 22 26.98 25.52 -0.56
C ARG A 22 26.26 25.24 0.75
N TYR A 23 25.30 24.32 0.74
CA TYR A 23 24.66 23.79 1.95
C TYR A 23 25.53 22.70 2.57
N THR A 24 26.46 23.10 3.45
CA THR A 24 27.08 22.20 4.44
C THR A 24 27.49 22.99 5.67
N GLU A 25 26.57 23.26 6.60
CA GLU A 25 26.95 23.56 7.99
C GLU A 25 26.00 22.87 8.98
N PHE A 26 26.65 22.18 9.92
CA PHE A 26 26.08 21.45 11.05
C PHE A 26 25.46 22.42 12.06
N MET A 27 24.29 22.09 12.61
CA MET A 27 23.74 22.78 13.79
C MET A 27 24.66 22.56 15.02
N PRO A 28 24.91 23.61 15.82
CA PRO A 28 25.69 23.47 17.05
C PRO A 28 24.86 22.80 18.15
N LEU A 29 25.53 21.88 18.85
CA LEU A 29 25.12 21.29 20.12
C LEU A 29 25.00 22.38 21.19
N TYR A 30 23.84 22.48 21.84
CA TYR A 30 23.70 23.24 23.08
C TYR A 30 24.21 22.39 24.25
N CYS A 31 25.33 22.81 24.83
CA CYS A 31 25.77 22.42 26.17
C CYS A 31 24.83 23.04 27.21
N VAL A 32 24.17 22.21 28.03
CA VAL A 32 23.58 22.66 29.30
C VAL A 32 24.50 22.21 30.43
N GLY A 33 25.11 23.18 31.09
CA GLY A 33 25.93 22.99 32.27
C GLY A 33 25.08 22.74 33.52
N SER A 34 25.60 21.82 34.34
CA SER A 34 25.22 21.49 35.72
C SER A 34 25.17 22.69 36.67
N SER A 35 24.20 22.73 37.59
CA SER A 35 24.48 22.79 39.04
C SER A 35 23.23 22.80 39.95
N ALA A 36 23.34 22.00 41.02
CA ALA A 36 22.82 22.18 42.38
C ALA A 36 21.32 21.98 42.72
N LEU A 37 21.05 20.82 43.34
CA LEU A 37 20.06 20.59 44.41
C LEU A 37 20.47 21.33 45.72
N PRO A 38 19.52 21.67 46.63
CA PRO A 38 19.09 20.75 47.70
C PRO A 38 17.55 20.76 47.94
N LEU A 39 16.89 19.61 48.14
CA LEU A 39 16.67 18.92 49.43
C LEU A 39 15.89 19.74 50.47
N TRP A 40 14.57 19.50 50.57
CA TRP A 40 13.82 19.49 51.84
C TRP A 40 12.79 18.36 51.82
N ILE A 41 12.87 17.52 52.85
CA ILE A 41 12.00 16.41 53.21
C ILE A 41 11.03 16.92 54.29
N ALA A 42 9.74 16.58 54.22
CA ALA A 42 8.96 16.10 55.36
C ALA A 42 7.50 15.77 54.97
N ALA A 43 7.05 14.62 55.43
CA ALA A 43 5.72 14.03 55.28
C ALA A 43 4.94 14.11 56.62
N ILE A 44 3.70 13.59 56.59
CA ILE A 44 2.82 13.16 57.71
C ILE A 44 1.88 14.29 58.21
N ALA A 45 0.57 14.31 57.93
CA ALA A 45 -0.58 13.41 58.24
C ALA A 45 -1.15 13.57 59.67
N MET A 46 -2.42 14.03 59.75
CA MET A 46 -3.47 13.70 60.76
C MET A 46 -4.73 14.51 60.38
N LEU A 47 -5.80 13.87 59.88
CA LEU A 47 -7.01 13.46 60.63
C LEU A 47 -7.71 14.62 61.36
N MET A 48 -8.98 14.88 61.03
CA MET A 48 -10.11 14.72 61.96
C MET A 48 -11.45 14.90 61.24
N SER A 49 -12.28 13.88 61.41
CA SER A 49 -13.72 13.77 61.16
C SER A 49 -14.55 14.80 61.93
N GLY A 50 -15.70 15.20 61.38
CA GLY A 50 -16.74 15.91 62.11
C GLY A 50 -18.10 15.87 61.41
N CYS A 51 -18.92 14.88 61.76
CA CYS A 51 -20.35 14.86 61.50
C CYS A 51 -21.06 15.93 62.35
N ALA A 52 -22.07 16.61 61.78
CA ALA A 52 -23.17 17.18 62.56
C ALA A 52 -24.44 17.25 61.70
N ALA A 53 -25.54 16.77 62.28
CA ALA A 53 -26.85 16.65 61.67
C ALA A 53 -27.87 17.58 62.35
N LEU A 54 -28.81 18.10 61.54
CA LEU A 54 -30.21 18.49 61.84
C LEU A 54 -30.46 19.75 62.73
N PRO A 55 -31.65 20.43 62.68
CA PRO A 55 -32.99 19.87 62.37
C PRO A 55 -34.04 20.71 61.56
N GLN A 56 -34.98 19.95 60.98
CA GLN A 56 -36.46 20.07 60.87
C GLN A 56 -37.25 21.41 60.84
N SER A 57 -38.22 21.46 59.90
CA SER A 57 -39.67 21.77 60.12
C SER A 57 -40.47 20.97 59.06
N LYS A 58 -41.44 20.07 59.33
CA LYS A 58 -42.84 20.20 59.85
C LYS A 58 -43.67 21.21 59.05
N ASP A 59 -44.87 20.97 58.51
CA ASP A 59 -45.92 19.94 58.56
C ASP A 59 -46.69 20.02 57.19
N ALA A 60 -47.41 19.03 56.67
CA ALA A 60 -48.74 18.62 57.12
C ALA A 60 -49.24 17.32 56.45
N GLN A 61 -50.05 16.59 57.22
CA GLN A 61 -50.66 15.28 56.98
C GLN A 61 -52.02 15.36 56.25
N SER A 62 -52.43 14.28 55.57
CA SER A 62 -53.55 13.37 55.96
C SER A 62 -53.81 12.39 54.80
N LYS A 63 -53.50 11.10 54.96
CA LYS A 63 -54.34 9.98 55.47
C LYS A 63 -55.41 9.51 54.48
N ASP A 64 -55.20 8.31 53.94
CA ASP A 64 -56.08 7.17 54.20
C ASP A 64 -55.33 5.84 53.99
N GLU A 65 -55.54 4.92 54.93
CA GLU A 65 -55.02 3.55 55.09
C GLU A 65 -56.20 2.71 55.65
N PRO A 66 -56.13 1.39 55.87
CA PRO A 66 -55.49 0.30 55.12
C PRO A 66 -56.41 -0.94 55.00
N LYS A 67 -55.97 -1.99 54.29
CA LYS A 67 -56.22 -3.38 54.72
C LYS A 67 -54.96 -4.23 54.56
N SER A 68 -54.55 -4.79 55.70
CA SER A 68 -53.47 -5.76 55.93
C SER A 68 -53.87 -7.16 55.44
N ALA A 69 -53.09 -8.25 55.43
CA ALA A 69 -51.75 -8.66 55.91
C ALA A 69 -51.37 -9.90 55.02
N SER A 70 -50.22 -10.57 55.00
CA SER A 70 -49.09 -10.76 55.91
C SER A 70 -47.98 -11.50 55.13
N SER A 71 -46.74 -11.16 55.48
CA SER A 71 -45.43 -11.83 55.37
C SER A 71 -45.28 -13.23 54.73
N THR A 72 -44.21 -13.43 53.94
CA THR A 72 -43.05 -14.29 54.28
C THR A 72 -41.81 -13.90 53.43
N LYS A 73 -40.62 -14.19 53.97
CA LYS A 73 -39.28 -13.66 53.68
C LYS A 73 -38.65 -14.00 52.31
N ALA A 74 -37.83 -13.05 51.85
CA ALA A 74 -36.56 -13.12 51.13
C ALA A 74 -36.08 -14.48 50.55
N GLN A 75 -35.87 -14.49 49.23
CA GLN A 75 -34.74 -15.17 48.61
C GLN A 75 -34.16 -14.27 47.51
N THR A 76 -32.95 -13.79 47.77
CA THR A 76 -32.05 -13.13 46.85
C THR A 76 -31.71 -14.11 45.72
N ASN A 77 -32.04 -13.79 44.48
CA ASN A 77 -31.52 -14.51 43.32
C ASN A 77 -30.69 -13.53 42.49
N SER A 78 -29.38 -13.58 42.69
CA SER A 78 -28.39 -12.94 41.82
C SER A 78 -28.48 -13.59 40.44
N GLN A 79 -29.20 -12.95 39.52
CA GLN A 79 -29.13 -13.30 38.11
C GLN A 79 -27.84 -12.72 37.54
N ALA A 80 -26.93 -13.63 37.20
CA ALA A 80 -25.72 -13.38 36.45
C ALA A 80 -26.07 -12.63 35.16
N ILE A 81 -25.46 -11.45 35.02
CA ILE A 81 -25.44 -10.69 33.77
C ILE A 81 -24.68 -11.55 32.76
N ALA A 82 -25.37 -12.03 31.72
CA ALA A 82 -24.75 -12.66 30.58
C ALA A 82 -23.73 -11.69 29.94
N PRO A 83 -22.56 -12.16 29.49
CA PRO A 83 -21.58 -11.27 28.85
C PRO A 83 -22.18 -10.70 27.57
N SER A 84 -22.43 -9.39 27.57
CA SER A 84 -22.71 -8.61 26.37
C SER A 84 -21.56 -8.82 25.39
N ALA A 85 -21.88 -9.05 24.11
CA ALA A 85 -20.90 -9.11 23.03
C ALA A 85 -19.89 -7.94 23.13
N PRO A 86 -18.61 -8.13 22.78
CA PRO A 86 -17.62 -7.06 22.86
C PRO A 86 -18.03 -5.93 21.91
N VAL A 87 -18.32 -4.75 22.48
CA VAL A 87 -18.44 -3.51 21.71
C VAL A 87 -17.09 -3.29 21.02
N MET A 88 -17.06 -3.26 19.68
CA MET A 88 -15.85 -2.97 18.91
C MET A 88 -15.40 -1.54 19.26
N GLN A 89 -14.28 -1.42 20.00
CA GLN A 89 -13.80 -0.14 20.54
C GLN A 89 -12.91 0.62 19.55
N ASP A 90 -12.35 -0.07 18.55
CA ASP A 90 -11.64 0.57 17.43
C ASP A 90 -12.63 1.09 16.38
N LEU A 91 -12.98 2.38 16.51
CA LEU A 91 -13.88 3.05 15.58
C LEU A 91 -13.29 3.18 14.16
N ALA A 92 -11.96 3.24 14.01
CA ALA A 92 -11.36 3.28 12.68
C ALA A 92 -11.51 1.93 11.97
N ARG A 93 -11.47 0.81 12.71
CA ARG A 93 -11.80 -0.51 12.15
C ARG A 93 -13.30 -0.65 11.86
N ALA A 94 -14.16 -0.14 12.74
CA ALA A 94 -15.62 -0.21 12.58
C ALA A 94 -16.15 0.64 11.42
N GLU A 95 -15.54 1.79 11.14
CA GLU A 95 -15.94 2.71 10.08
C GLU A 95 -14.80 2.91 9.06
N PRO A 96 -14.50 1.91 8.19
CA PRO A 96 -13.36 1.91 7.26
C PRO A 96 -13.32 3.11 6.29
N ALA A 97 -14.50 3.67 5.97
CA ALA A 97 -14.64 4.76 5.00
C ALA A 97 -14.46 6.16 5.60
N THR A 98 -14.53 6.30 6.94
CA THR A 98 -14.48 7.59 7.63
C THR A 98 -13.03 8.12 7.68
N SER A 99 -12.81 9.37 7.26
CA SER A 99 -11.48 10.01 7.32
C SER A 99 -11.03 10.38 8.73
N ALA A 100 -9.72 10.64 8.81
CA ALA A 100 -9.10 11.18 10.00
C ALA A 100 -9.75 12.50 10.47
N TRP A 101 -10.13 13.37 9.52
CA TRP A 101 -10.70 14.66 9.82
C TRP A 101 -12.13 14.55 10.35
N THR A 102 -12.96 13.71 9.75
CA THR A 102 -14.33 13.48 10.24
C THR A 102 -14.33 12.89 11.64
N PHE A 103 -13.41 11.96 11.94
CA PHE A 103 -13.22 11.49 13.32
C PHE A 103 -12.77 12.60 14.25
N LEU A 104 -11.83 13.46 13.82
CA LEU A 104 -11.35 14.56 14.63
C LEU A 104 -12.45 15.58 14.93
N GLU A 105 -13.28 15.93 13.94
CA GLU A 105 -14.42 16.83 14.08
C GLU A 105 -15.43 16.26 15.09
N ARG A 106 -15.86 15.00 14.90
CA ARG A 106 -16.74 14.31 15.85
C ARG A 106 -16.13 14.24 17.26
N ALA A 107 -14.80 14.10 17.37
CA ALA A 107 -14.12 14.05 18.66
C ALA A 107 -14.15 15.39 19.41
N LEU A 108 -14.15 16.52 18.68
CA LEU A 108 -14.21 17.86 19.27
C LEU A 108 -15.60 18.18 19.83
N ASP A 109 -16.66 17.59 19.27
CA ASP A 109 -18.04 17.76 19.72
C ASP A 109 -18.49 16.69 20.74
N ALA A 110 -17.75 15.58 20.83
CA ALA A 110 -18.06 14.50 21.76
C ALA A 110 -17.52 14.77 23.17
N GLU A 111 -18.11 14.09 24.17
CA GLU A 111 -17.66 14.16 25.56
C GLU A 111 -17.02 12.85 26.04
N ALA A 112 -16.14 12.99 27.05
CA ALA A 112 -15.56 11.91 27.83
C ALA A 112 -14.97 10.74 27.00
N ILE A 113 -15.47 9.51 27.21
CA ILE A 113 -14.92 8.28 26.62
C ILE A 113 -15.11 8.28 25.09
N GLN A 114 -16.23 8.79 24.59
CA GLN A 114 -16.51 8.80 23.16
C GLN A 114 -15.53 9.70 22.40
N ALA A 115 -15.24 10.89 22.95
CA ALA A 115 -14.22 11.79 22.42
C ALA A 115 -12.86 11.09 22.33
N GLN A 116 -12.49 10.35 23.37
CA GLN A 116 -11.23 9.62 23.42
C GLN A 116 -11.10 8.56 22.31
N LEU A 117 -12.14 7.76 22.09
CA LEU A 117 -12.16 6.74 21.03
C LEU A 117 -12.07 7.38 19.64
N LEU A 118 -12.80 8.47 19.42
CA LEU A 118 -12.77 9.22 18.15
C LEU A 118 -11.41 9.87 17.90
N PHE A 119 -10.75 10.42 18.92
CA PHE A 119 -9.38 10.92 18.78
C PHE A 119 -8.41 9.80 18.40
N LEU A 120 -8.50 8.62 19.00
CA LEU A 120 -7.64 7.49 18.64
C LEU A 120 -7.89 7.00 17.21
N ALA A 121 -9.16 6.94 16.79
CA ALA A 121 -9.53 6.62 15.41
C ALA A 121 -8.97 7.64 14.41
N SER A 122 -9.03 8.94 14.74
CA SER A 122 -8.42 9.99 13.91
C SER A 122 -6.90 9.81 13.77
N VAL A 123 -6.21 9.48 14.87
CA VAL A 123 -4.76 9.22 14.86
C VAL A 123 -4.41 8.01 13.99
N GLN A 124 -5.16 6.91 14.12
CA GLN A 124 -4.98 5.71 13.31
C GLN A 124 -5.10 6.04 11.83
N ARG A 125 -6.13 6.79 11.43
CA ARG A 125 -6.30 7.27 10.05
C ARG A 125 -5.18 8.20 9.59
N PHE A 126 -4.72 9.14 10.42
CA PHE A 126 -3.58 9.99 10.06
C PHE A 126 -2.30 9.18 9.84
N LEU A 127 -2.04 8.15 10.66
CA LEU A 127 -0.90 7.26 10.49
C LEU A 127 -1.02 6.41 9.21
N GLN A 128 -2.21 5.86 8.92
CA GLN A 128 -2.51 5.17 7.66
C GLN A 128 -2.30 6.09 6.44
N ALA A 129 -2.67 7.36 6.56
CA ALA A 129 -2.47 8.39 5.53
C ALA A 129 -1.03 8.96 5.47
N MET A 130 -0.10 8.50 6.31
CA MET A 130 1.28 9.03 6.44
C MET A 130 1.36 10.50 6.89
N ARG A 131 0.32 11.00 7.55
CA ARG A 131 0.24 12.35 8.13
C ARG A 131 0.77 12.35 9.57
N LEU A 132 2.08 12.17 9.68
CA LEU A 132 2.76 11.90 10.95
C LEU A 132 2.74 13.09 11.93
N GLU A 133 2.71 14.32 11.42
CA GLU A 133 2.65 15.52 12.27
C GLU A 133 1.28 15.68 12.92
N ASP A 134 0.20 15.49 12.17
CA ASP A 134 -1.18 15.58 12.69
C ASP A 134 -1.44 14.50 13.75
N ALA A 135 -0.99 13.27 13.49
CA ALA A 135 -1.01 12.19 14.45
C ALA A 135 -0.26 12.55 15.76
N GLU A 136 0.93 13.17 15.66
CA GLU A 136 1.69 13.60 16.84
C GLU A 136 0.97 14.67 17.64
N ILE A 137 0.41 15.69 16.96
CA ILE A 137 -0.31 16.78 17.61
C ILE A 137 -1.45 16.22 18.45
N ILE A 138 -2.27 15.34 17.87
CA ILE A 138 -3.43 14.77 18.58
C ILE A 138 -2.95 13.89 19.74
N LEU A 139 -2.00 12.98 19.52
CA LEU A 139 -1.46 12.12 20.57
C LEU A 139 -0.89 12.92 21.76
N SER A 140 -0.25 14.06 21.50
CA SER A 140 0.31 14.90 22.55
C SER A 140 -0.76 15.61 23.39
N ARG A 141 -1.86 16.03 22.77
CA ARG A 141 -2.95 16.78 23.41
C ARG A 141 -3.94 15.90 24.15
N THR A 142 -4.11 14.65 23.71
CA THR A 142 -5.10 13.72 24.27
C THR A 142 -4.53 12.80 25.34
N GLN A 143 -3.23 12.90 25.66
CA GLN A 143 -2.57 12.03 26.64
C GLN A 143 -3.25 12.06 28.03
N SER A 144 -3.75 13.22 28.47
CA SER A 144 -4.42 13.41 29.76
C SER A 144 -5.88 12.97 29.77
N LEU A 145 -6.49 12.76 28.61
CA LEU A 145 -7.87 12.29 28.47
C LEU A 145 -7.99 10.78 28.64
N ASN A 146 -6.87 10.08 28.86
CA ASN A 146 -6.82 8.64 28.88
C ASN A 146 -7.31 8.03 30.21
N ALA A 147 -8.63 7.91 30.36
CA ALA A 147 -9.25 7.37 31.58
C ALA A 147 -9.51 5.85 31.53
N ASN A 148 -9.78 5.27 30.35
CA ASN A 148 -10.03 3.83 30.19
C ASN A 148 -8.72 3.06 29.88
N PRO A 149 -8.44 1.93 30.57
CA PRO A 149 -7.31 1.04 30.27
C PRO A 149 -7.14 0.68 28.79
N TRP A 150 -8.22 0.37 28.06
CA TRP A 150 -8.16 0.03 26.64
C TRP A 150 -7.55 1.16 25.82
N ALA A 151 -8.07 2.38 26.02
CA ALA A 151 -7.69 3.53 25.24
C ALA A 151 -6.28 4.04 25.61
N THR A 152 -5.83 3.85 26.86
CA THR A 152 -4.42 4.05 27.26
C THR A 152 -3.46 3.11 26.51
N ARG A 153 -3.85 1.85 26.30
CA ARG A 153 -3.07 0.90 25.52
C ARG A 153 -3.05 1.28 24.05
N GLN A 154 -4.20 1.59 23.48
CA GLN A 154 -4.31 2.02 22.08
C GLN A 154 -3.46 3.28 21.84
N HIS A 155 -3.51 4.26 22.74
CA HIS A 155 -2.64 5.45 22.68
C HIS A 155 -1.15 5.08 22.66
N THR A 156 -0.74 4.12 23.51
CA THR A 156 0.64 3.63 23.55
C THR A 156 1.06 2.94 22.25
N LEU A 157 0.18 2.11 21.68
CA LEU A 157 0.40 1.47 20.38
C LEU A 157 0.50 2.50 19.25
N MET A 158 -0.37 3.52 19.22
CA MET A 158 -0.31 4.60 18.24
C MET A 158 0.97 5.44 18.35
N ARG A 159 1.46 5.70 19.58
CA ARG A 159 2.76 6.35 19.78
C ARG A 159 3.93 5.50 19.29
N ALA A 160 3.85 4.18 19.46
CA ALA A 160 4.86 3.25 18.95
C ALA A 160 4.84 3.21 17.42
N ALA A 161 3.66 3.17 16.81
CA ALA A 161 3.47 3.26 15.36
C ALA A 161 4.03 4.57 14.80
N LEU A 162 3.73 5.72 15.43
CA LEU A 162 4.32 7.02 15.05
C LEU A 162 5.84 7.02 15.13
N ALA A 163 6.43 6.46 16.20
CA ALA A 163 7.87 6.36 16.36
C ALA A 163 8.50 5.48 15.26
N LEU A 164 7.86 4.35 14.93
CA LEU A 164 8.29 3.46 13.85
C LEU A 164 8.19 4.16 12.48
N ALA A 165 7.10 4.90 12.20
CA ALA A 165 6.93 5.66 10.96
C ALA A 165 8.04 6.72 10.77
N ARG A 166 8.54 7.28 11.88
CA ARG A 166 9.70 8.19 11.90
C ARG A 166 11.06 7.49 11.91
N LYS A 167 11.09 6.16 11.77
CA LYS A 167 12.30 5.32 11.83
C LYS A 167 13.03 5.36 13.18
N ASP A 168 12.38 5.78 14.27
CA ASP A 168 12.92 5.73 15.64
C ASP A 168 12.61 4.36 16.28
N LEU A 169 13.35 3.34 15.85
CA LEU A 169 13.18 1.96 16.32
C LEU A 169 13.37 1.80 17.84
N PRO A 170 14.38 2.44 18.49
CA PRO A 170 14.56 2.31 19.94
C PRO A 170 13.40 2.90 20.75
N LYS A 171 12.82 4.02 20.33
CA LYS A 171 11.63 4.58 21.00
C LYS A 171 10.40 3.70 20.77
N ALA A 172 10.17 3.24 19.54
CA ALA A 172 9.06 2.35 19.21
C ALA A 172 9.10 1.08 20.07
N ARG A 173 10.27 0.42 20.16
CA ARG A 173 10.47 -0.79 20.97
C ARG A 173 10.18 -0.57 22.46
N ARG A 174 10.67 0.54 23.04
CA ARG A 174 10.41 0.88 24.44
C ARG A 174 8.93 1.12 24.74
N LEU A 175 8.18 1.67 23.78
CA LEU A 175 6.74 1.90 23.92
C LEU A 175 5.97 0.58 23.83
N LEU A 176 6.30 -0.31 22.89
CA LEU A 176 5.63 -1.62 22.77
C LEU A 176 5.84 -2.51 24.00
N ALA A 177 7.04 -2.52 24.58
CA ALA A 177 7.32 -3.30 25.79
C ALA A 177 6.40 -2.93 26.98
N ARG A 178 5.83 -1.71 26.99
CA ARG A 178 4.86 -1.28 28.01
C ARG A 178 3.45 -1.82 27.74
N ALA A 179 3.10 -2.05 26.48
CA ALA A 179 1.80 -2.57 26.06
C ALA A 179 1.69 -4.11 26.16
N GLU A 180 2.82 -4.82 26.15
CA GLU A 180 2.87 -6.30 26.14
C GLU A 180 2.28 -6.97 27.38
N ASN A 181 2.37 -6.34 28.55
CA ASN A 181 1.97 -6.96 29.83
C ASN A 181 0.48 -6.75 30.16
N SER A 182 -0.36 -6.56 29.15
CA SER A 182 -1.78 -6.23 29.33
C SER A 182 -2.69 -7.24 28.64
N GLU A 183 -3.94 -7.35 29.10
CA GLU A 183 -4.99 -8.03 28.34
C GLU A 183 -5.32 -7.19 27.08
N LEU A 184 -5.08 -7.79 25.91
CA LEU A 184 -5.30 -7.19 24.59
C LEU A 184 -6.49 -7.89 23.94
N ASP A 185 -7.38 -7.09 23.33
CA ASP A 185 -8.35 -7.63 22.38
C ASP A 185 -7.65 -8.05 21.07
N ASP A 186 -8.41 -8.57 20.12
CA ASP A 186 -7.86 -9.05 18.85
C ASP A 186 -7.19 -7.93 18.03
N ASP A 187 -7.77 -6.74 18.02
CA ASP A 187 -7.27 -5.58 17.28
C ASP A 187 -5.93 -5.10 17.85
N GLN A 188 -5.85 -4.91 19.17
CA GLN A 188 -4.64 -4.52 19.87
C GLN A 188 -3.56 -5.60 19.79
N TRP A 189 -3.95 -6.88 19.87
CA TRP A 189 -3.04 -8.01 19.72
C TRP A 189 -2.43 -8.02 18.32
N PHE A 190 -3.23 -7.85 17.27
CA PHE A 190 -2.74 -7.78 15.90
C PHE A 190 -1.78 -6.60 15.76
N LEU A 191 -2.21 -5.39 16.11
CA LEU A 191 -1.40 -4.17 15.97
C LEU A 191 -0.07 -4.26 16.72
N LEU A 192 -0.07 -4.77 17.96
CA LEU A 192 1.15 -4.97 18.74
C LEU A 192 2.13 -5.90 18.01
N ASN A 193 1.68 -7.08 17.57
CA ASN A 193 2.55 -8.07 16.95
C ASN A 193 3.02 -7.63 15.57
N ASP A 194 2.17 -6.94 14.82
CA ASP A 194 2.50 -6.34 13.54
C ASP A 194 3.63 -5.31 13.68
N LEU A 195 3.51 -4.39 14.65
CA LEU A 195 4.55 -3.39 14.95
C LEU A 195 5.85 -4.06 15.46
N LYS A 196 5.76 -5.11 16.27
CA LYS A 196 6.95 -5.88 16.72
C LYS A 196 7.69 -6.50 15.53
N LEU A 197 6.97 -7.15 14.63
CA LEU A 197 7.55 -7.71 13.41
C LEU A 197 8.21 -6.62 12.56
N GLN A 198 7.53 -5.50 12.34
CA GLN A 198 8.09 -4.38 11.58
C GLN A 198 9.38 -3.83 12.21
N ILE A 199 9.43 -3.67 13.54
CA ILE A 199 10.64 -3.20 14.25
C ILE A 199 11.79 -4.19 14.10
N LEU A 200 11.53 -5.50 14.23
CA LEU A 200 12.55 -6.54 14.10
C LEU A 200 13.11 -6.58 12.68
N LEU A 201 12.24 -6.56 11.67
CA LEU A 201 12.60 -6.58 10.26
C LEU A 201 13.35 -5.30 9.84
N ALA A 202 12.87 -4.12 10.24
CA ALA A 202 13.58 -2.86 10.01
C ALA A 202 14.95 -2.81 10.71
N GLY A 203 15.07 -3.47 11.87
CA GLY A 203 16.33 -3.64 12.59
C GLY A 203 17.25 -4.73 12.03
N LYS A 204 16.91 -5.37 10.90
CA LYS A 204 17.65 -6.49 10.29
C LYS A 204 17.84 -7.69 11.23
N ASN A 205 16.81 -8.00 12.03
CA ASN A 205 16.77 -9.13 12.97
C ASN A 205 15.74 -10.20 12.53
N PRO A 206 15.97 -10.89 11.38
CA PRO A 206 14.98 -11.82 10.82
C PRO A 206 14.80 -13.09 11.66
N ILE A 207 15.82 -13.50 12.44
CA ILE A 207 15.73 -14.69 13.31
C ILE A 207 14.75 -14.42 14.45
N GLU A 208 14.84 -13.25 15.08
CA GLU A 208 13.93 -12.82 16.14
C GLU A 208 12.51 -12.64 15.59
N ALA A 209 12.34 -12.14 14.36
CA ALA A 209 11.03 -12.04 13.72
C ALA A 209 10.41 -13.43 13.48
N LEU A 210 11.22 -14.39 13.03
CA LEU A 210 10.82 -15.80 12.88
C LEU A 210 10.48 -16.45 14.22
N ASN A 211 11.27 -16.20 15.27
CA ASN A 211 10.99 -16.70 16.61
C ASN A 211 9.69 -16.12 17.17
N LEU A 212 9.42 -14.83 16.92
CA LEU A 212 8.17 -14.18 17.31
C LEU A 212 6.98 -14.85 16.64
N ILE A 213 6.96 -14.97 15.31
CA ILE A 213 5.80 -15.54 14.59
C ILE A 213 5.55 -17.01 14.97
N ASN A 214 6.60 -17.78 15.27
CA ASN A 214 6.47 -19.17 15.71
C ASN A 214 5.90 -19.27 17.14
N ALA A 215 6.21 -18.31 18.01
CA ALA A 215 5.72 -18.28 19.39
C ALA A 215 4.29 -17.74 19.54
N LEU A 216 3.73 -17.06 18.53
CA LEU A 216 2.37 -16.53 18.61
C LEU A 216 1.33 -17.66 18.71
N SER A 217 0.34 -17.49 19.58
CA SER A 217 -0.86 -18.32 19.60
C SER A 217 -1.88 -17.74 18.62
N LEU A 218 -2.25 -18.52 17.60
CA LEU A 218 -3.07 -18.08 16.47
C LEU A 218 -4.49 -18.67 16.48
N ASP A 219 -4.75 -19.72 17.26
CA ASP A 219 -5.94 -20.58 17.12
C ASP A 219 -7.27 -19.86 17.43
N SER A 220 -7.23 -18.79 18.23
CA SER A 220 -8.41 -17.98 18.58
C SER A 220 -8.45 -16.62 17.90
N ARG A 221 -7.65 -16.41 16.83
CA ARG A 221 -7.50 -15.10 16.18
C ARG A 221 -8.22 -15.06 14.84
N SER A 222 -8.57 -13.84 14.42
CA SER A 222 -9.17 -13.58 13.12
C SER A 222 -8.24 -14.01 11.97
N GLN A 223 -8.72 -14.87 11.05
CA GLN A 223 -7.92 -15.40 9.94
C GLN A 223 -7.28 -14.31 9.07
N PRO A 224 -7.98 -13.22 8.67
CA PRO A 224 -7.37 -12.10 7.94
C PRO A 224 -6.19 -11.42 8.65
N ASP A 225 -6.21 -11.40 9.99
CA ASP A 225 -5.16 -10.77 10.80
C ASP A 225 -3.96 -11.71 10.92
N VAL A 226 -4.20 -13.02 11.09
CA VAL A 226 -3.17 -14.06 11.03
C VAL A 226 -2.47 -14.06 9.66
N ASP A 227 -3.24 -14.08 8.57
CA ASP A 227 -2.70 -14.07 7.21
C ASP A 227 -1.83 -12.84 6.94
N ALA A 228 -2.22 -11.67 7.46
CA ALA A 228 -1.45 -10.44 7.33
C ALA A 228 -0.09 -10.51 8.06
N LEU A 229 -0.04 -11.08 9.28
CA LEU A 229 1.21 -11.28 10.03
C LEU A 229 2.14 -12.28 9.32
N LEU A 230 1.58 -13.40 8.83
CA LEU A 230 2.32 -14.41 8.09
C LEU A 230 2.89 -13.83 6.78
N ALA A 231 2.08 -13.09 6.03
CA ALA A 231 2.49 -12.43 4.80
C ALA A 231 3.60 -11.40 5.05
N ARG A 232 3.58 -10.67 6.19
CA ARG A 232 4.64 -9.71 6.53
C ARG A 232 6.00 -10.38 6.67
N VAL A 233 6.07 -11.48 7.43
CA VAL A 233 7.32 -12.24 7.60
C VAL A 233 7.76 -12.81 6.27
N PHE A 234 6.85 -13.43 5.53
CA PHE A 234 7.15 -14.00 4.22
C PHE A 234 7.74 -12.97 3.25
N ASN A 235 7.05 -11.83 3.09
CA ASN A 235 7.48 -10.77 2.18
C ASN A 235 8.86 -10.25 2.55
N ALA A 236 9.16 -10.07 3.85
CA ALA A 236 10.47 -9.63 4.28
C ALA A 236 11.57 -10.67 3.98
N LEU A 237 11.29 -11.96 4.19
CA LEU A 237 12.22 -13.05 3.83
C LEU A 237 12.40 -13.17 2.32
N SER A 238 11.34 -12.94 1.54
CA SER A 238 11.41 -12.90 0.06
C SER A 238 12.26 -11.77 -0.47
N MET A 239 12.45 -10.69 0.30
CA MET A 239 13.32 -9.57 -0.10
C MET A 239 14.81 -9.83 0.16
N LEU A 240 15.16 -10.90 0.87
CA LEU A 240 16.56 -11.26 1.10
C LEU A 240 17.21 -11.77 -0.20
N THR A 241 18.52 -11.60 -0.31
CA THR A 241 19.34 -12.22 -1.36
C THR A 241 19.53 -13.71 -1.11
N SER A 242 19.94 -14.44 -2.13
CA SER A 242 20.28 -15.87 -1.99
C SER A 242 21.39 -16.10 -0.97
N GLN A 243 22.38 -15.21 -0.90
CA GLN A 243 23.47 -15.27 0.08
C GLN A 243 22.97 -15.04 1.51
N GLU A 244 22.16 -14.01 1.74
CA GLU A 244 21.61 -13.72 3.07
C GLU A 244 20.75 -14.88 3.59
N ARG A 245 19.90 -15.48 2.73
CA ARG A 245 19.11 -16.66 3.11
C ARG A 245 19.99 -17.84 3.51
N ASN A 246 21.06 -18.11 2.76
CA ASN A 246 21.98 -19.21 3.06
C ASN A 246 22.70 -19.01 4.40
N LEU A 247 23.12 -17.77 4.70
CA LEU A 247 23.71 -17.42 5.99
C LEU A 247 22.72 -17.64 7.15
N LEU A 248 21.44 -17.27 6.98
CA LEU A 248 20.42 -17.53 8.00
C LEU A 248 20.20 -19.02 8.25
N LYS A 249 20.17 -19.85 7.19
CA LYS A 249 20.02 -21.31 7.32
C LYS A 249 21.16 -21.98 8.09
N GLN A 250 22.36 -21.41 8.02
CA GLN A 250 23.55 -21.92 8.69
C GLN A 250 23.68 -21.43 10.15
N ASN A 251 22.83 -20.50 10.58
CA ASN A 251 22.90 -19.96 11.93
C ASN A 251 22.52 -21.04 12.97
N PRO A 252 23.35 -21.32 13.98
CA PRO A 252 23.07 -22.39 14.96
C PRO A 252 21.84 -22.11 15.84
N ASN A 253 21.43 -20.85 15.95
CA ASN A 253 20.28 -20.43 16.76
C ASN A 253 18.95 -20.45 15.98
N ILE A 254 18.95 -20.86 14.71
CA ILE A 254 17.71 -20.90 13.93
C ILE A 254 16.82 -22.06 14.38
N ALA A 255 15.56 -21.75 14.71
CA ALA A 255 14.59 -22.78 15.06
C ALA A 255 14.28 -23.69 13.86
N LYS A 256 13.99 -24.97 14.12
CA LYS A 256 13.68 -25.94 13.06
C LYS A 256 12.46 -25.54 12.22
N ASP A 257 11.45 -24.96 12.87
CA ASP A 257 10.24 -24.46 12.20
C ASP A 257 10.56 -23.29 11.26
N SER A 258 11.47 -22.39 11.67
CA SER A 258 11.98 -21.28 10.86
C SER A 258 12.70 -21.72 9.59
N LEU A 259 13.28 -22.93 9.56
CA LEU A 259 13.90 -23.47 8.34
C LEU A 259 12.86 -23.72 7.25
N ALA A 260 11.63 -24.12 7.60
CA ALA A 260 10.56 -24.37 6.63
C ALA A 260 10.15 -23.08 5.91
N TRP A 261 10.10 -21.94 6.61
CA TRP A 261 9.91 -20.61 6.02
C TRP A 261 11.00 -20.27 5.00
N LEU A 262 12.26 -20.46 5.35
CA LEU A 262 13.39 -20.17 4.47
C LEU A 262 13.47 -21.13 3.27
N GLU A 263 13.04 -22.38 3.45
CA GLU A 263 12.92 -23.36 2.36
C GLU A 263 11.81 -22.97 1.38
N LEU A 264 10.64 -22.60 1.88
CA LEU A 264 9.53 -22.13 1.04
C LEU A 264 9.93 -20.92 0.20
N VAL A 265 10.55 -19.92 0.82
CA VAL A 265 11.02 -18.72 0.11
C VAL A 265 12.11 -19.07 -0.92
N GLN A 266 12.99 -20.02 -0.60
CA GLN A 266 14.02 -20.47 -1.55
C GLN A 266 13.38 -21.15 -2.77
N ILE A 267 12.43 -22.06 -2.57
CA ILE A 267 11.70 -22.73 -3.66
C ILE A 267 11.05 -21.68 -4.57
N ILE A 268 10.31 -20.74 -3.99
CA ILE A 268 9.64 -19.68 -4.74
C ILE A 268 10.65 -18.78 -5.46
N SER A 269 11.79 -18.49 -4.84
CA SER A 269 12.81 -17.64 -5.46
C SER A 269 13.55 -18.33 -6.61
N ALA A 270 13.81 -19.63 -6.49
CA ALA A 270 14.58 -20.39 -7.47
C ALA A 270 13.75 -20.80 -8.69
N SER A 271 12.48 -21.14 -8.48
CA SER A 271 11.63 -21.79 -9.48
C SER A 271 10.42 -20.95 -9.92
N ALA A 272 10.33 -19.66 -9.51
CA ALA A 272 9.15 -18.80 -9.74
C ALA A 272 8.55 -18.83 -11.16
N PHE A 273 9.39 -19.03 -12.18
CA PHE A 273 9.01 -18.95 -13.59
C PHE A 273 9.18 -20.26 -14.35
N ALA A 274 9.31 -21.38 -13.63
CA ALA A 274 9.18 -22.74 -14.15
C ALA A 274 7.98 -23.37 -13.43
N LEU A 275 6.78 -23.22 -14.02
CA LEU A 275 5.52 -23.43 -13.32
C LEU A 275 5.38 -24.87 -12.81
N GLU A 276 5.70 -25.87 -13.63
CA GLU A 276 5.57 -27.27 -13.23
C GLU A 276 6.62 -27.65 -12.18
N THR A 277 7.85 -27.17 -12.34
CA THR A 277 8.92 -27.36 -11.34
C THR A 277 8.49 -26.78 -10.00
N LEU A 278 8.04 -25.52 -9.99
CA LEU A 278 7.55 -24.84 -8.80
C LEU A 278 6.38 -25.59 -8.16
N ARG A 279 5.41 -26.06 -8.96
CA ARG A 279 4.26 -26.81 -8.46
C ARG A 279 4.70 -28.06 -7.71
N LEU A 280 5.59 -28.86 -8.31
CA LEU A 280 6.11 -30.09 -7.73
C LEU A 280 6.93 -29.82 -6.46
N GLU A 281 7.79 -28.81 -6.46
CA GLU A 281 8.58 -28.44 -5.29
C GLU A 281 7.70 -27.96 -4.13
N LEU A 282 6.67 -27.16 -4.40
CA LEU A 282 5.71 -26.71 -3.40
C LEU A 282 4.81 -27.85 -2.86
N ASP A 283 4.47 -28.83 -3.70
CA ASP A 283 3.73 -30.03 -3.26
C ASP A 283 4.59 -30.94 -2.39
N ASN A 284 5.87 -31.11 -2.74
CA ASN A 284 6.84 -31.83 -1.93
C ASN A 284 7.09 -31.11 -0.59
N TRP A 285 7.23 -29.78 -0.60
CA TRP A 285 7.40 -28.98 0.61
C TRP A 285 6.21 -29.16 1.57
N SER A 286 4.97 -29.15 1.06
CA SER A 286 3.78 -29.40 1.89
C SER A 286 3.73 -30.80 2.50
N THR A 287 4.24 -31.80 1.77
CA THR A 287 4.34 -33.17 2.27
C THR A 287 5.41 -33.28 3.37
N LYS A 288 6.50 -32.53 3.25
CA LYS A 288 7.60 -32.48 4.22
C LYS A 288 7.25 -31.71 5.50
N TYR A 289 6.42 -30.68 5.41
CA TYR A 289 6.03 -29.80 6.53
C TYR A 289 4.50 -29.75 6.73
N PRO A 290 3.86 -30.88 7.08
CA PRO A 290 2.41 -30.93 7.26
C PRO A 290 1.97 -30.02 8.42
N GLY A 291 0.94 -29.20 8.21
CA GLY A 291 0.40 -28.30 9.23
C GLY A 291 1.26 -27.07 9.54
N HIS A 292 2.35 -26.84 8.81
CA HIS A 292 3.20 -25.66 9.02
C HIS A 292 2.45 -24.36 8.66
N ARG A 293 2.64 -23.30 9.46
CA ARG A 293 1.90 -22.02 9.33
C ARG A 293 2.11 -21.33 7.99
N ALA A 294 3.30 -21.45 7.39
CA ALA A 294 3.58 -20.89 6.07
C ALA A 294 2.80 -21.55 4.91
N THR A 295 2.08 -22.65 5.17
CA THR A 295 1.25 -23.32 4.15
C THR A 295 0.19 -22.40 3.57
N ALA A 296 -0.35 -21.46 4.36
CA ALA A 296 -1.33 -20.47 3.89
C ALA A 296 -0.83 -19.66 2.68
N LEU A 297 0.46 -19.30 2.69
CA LEU A 297 1.10 -18.47 1.67
C LEU A 297 1.39 -19.23 0.38
N ARG A 298 1.50 -20.56 0.45
CA ARG A 298 1.80 -21.42 -0.70
C ARG A 298 0.76 -21.27 -1.80
N SER A 299 -0.51 -21.16 -1.43
CA SER A 299 -1.65 -21.13 -2.36
C SER A 299 -1.52 -20.04 -3.42
N GLU A 300 -1.00 -18.87 -3.04
CA GLU A 300 -0.80 -17.71 -3.92
C GLU A 300 0.31 -17.95 -4.97
N PHE A 301 1.33 -18.74 -4.63
CA PHE A 301 2.48 -18.99 -5.48
C PHE A 301 2.40 -20.31 -6.24
N ARG A 302 1.60 -21.27 -5.77
CA ARG A 302 1.44 -22.57 -6.42
C ARG A 302 0.67 -22.42 -7.74
N PRO A 303 1.30 -22.68 -8.89
CA PRO A 303 0.63 -22.54 -10.17
C PRO A 303 -0.34 -23.70 -10.43
N ALA A 304 -1.31 -23.46 -11.29
CA ALA A 304 -2.07 -24.52 -11.96
C ALA A 304 -1.15 -25.44 -12.79
N SER A 305 -1.57 -26.69 -12.97
CA SER A 305 -0.90 -27.61 -13.89
C SER A 305 -1.30 -27.26 -15.33
N CYS A 306 -0.32 -27.00 -16.18
CA CYS A 306 -0.54 -26.85 -17.62
C CYS A 306 -0.61 -28.21 -18.36
N ALA A 307 -0.31 -29.32 -17.67
CA ALA A 307 -0.04 -30.64 -18.26
C ALA A 307 -1.21 -31.64 -18.17
N SER A 308 -2.16 -31.41 -17.25
CA SER A 308 -3.22 -32.37 -16.94
C SER A 308 -4.46 -32.13 -17.81
N ALA A 309 -4.37 -32.51 -19.08
CA ALA A 309 -5.44 -32.59 -20.08
C ALA A 309 -6.28 -31.29 -20.30
N ASN A 310 -5.97 -30.60 -21.39
CA ASN A 310 -6.47 -29.30 -21.85
C ASN A 310 -5.77 -28.10 -21.17
N PRO A 311 -5.24 -27.11 -21.94
CA PRO A 311 -5.22 -27.09 -23.40
C PRO A 311 -4.08 -27.97 -23.90
N THR A 312 -4.27 -28.71 -24.98
CA THR A 312 -3.11 -29.28 -25.68
C THR A 312 -2.46 -28.23 -26.58
N ARG A 313 -3.22 -27.21 -26.99
CA ARG A 313 -2.79 -26.18 -27.96
C ARG A 313 -3.26 -24.79 -27.53
N ILE A 314 -2.33 -23.85 -27.41
CA ILE A 314 -2.57 -22.43 -27.17
C ILE A 314 -2.31 -21.66 -28.47
N ALA A 315 -3.30 -20.89 -28.92
CA ALA A 315 -3.10 -19.90 -29.97
C ALA A 315 -2.78 -18.53 -29.36
N LEU A 316 -1.68 -17.92 -29.81
CA LEU A 316 -1.22 -16.61 -29.36
C LEU A 316 -1.43 -15.59 -30.48
N LEU A 317 -2.34 -14.65 -30.29
CA LEU A 317 -2.71 -13.64 -31.29
C LEU A 317 -2.01 -12.33 -30.98
N LEU A 318 -1.04 -11.93 -31.79
CA LEU A 318 -0.21 -10.73 -31.58
C LEU A 318 -0.04 -9.90 -32.86
N PRO A 319 0.09 -8.56 -32.76
CA PRO A 319 0.30 -7.70 -33.92
C PRO A 319 1.80 -7.58 -34.26
N ILE A 320 2.41 -8.68 -34.71
CA ILE A 320 3.86 -8.77 -34.94
C ILE A 320 4.27 -7.92 -36.14
N THR A 321 3.49 -7.93 -37.23
CA THR A 321 3.71 -7.09 -38.42
C THR A 321 2.94 -5.77 -38.33
N SER A 322 3.16 -5.02 -37.26
CA SER A 322 2.50 -3.73 -37.01
C SER A 322 3.50 -2.66 -36.50
N PRO A 323 3.07 -1.39 -36.37
CA PRO A 323 3.84 -0.36 -35.65
C PRO A 323 4.16 -0.73 -34.19
N PHE A 324 3.46 -1.70 -33.61
CA PHE A 324 3.66 -2.20 -32.24
C PHE A 324 4.54 -3.46 -32.18
N SER A 325 5.27 -3.79 -33.25
CA SER A 325 6.10 -5.01 -33.34
C SER A 325 7.05 -5.20 -32.15
N GLN A 326 7.78 -4.17 -31.72
CA GLN A 326 8.69 -4.26 -30.57
C GLN A 326 7.96 -4.62 -29.27
N ALA A 327 6.77 -4.05 -29.06
CA ALA A 327 5.91 -4.33 -27.92
C ALA A 327 5.35 -5.77 -27.98
N ALA A 328 4.91 -6.21 -29.16
CA ALA A 328 4.41 -7.56 -29.40
C ALA A 328 5.51 -8.63 -29.24
N SER A 329 6.72 -8.37 -29.72
CA SER A 329 7.89 -9.24 -29.55
C SER A 329 8.30 -9.35 -28.08
N ALA A 330 8.35 -8.24 -27.33
CA ALA A 330 8.64 -8.28 -25.90
C ALA A 330 7.64 -9.15 -25.14
N PHE A 331 6.35 -8.99 -25.44
CA PHE A 331 5.29 -9.84 -24.88
C PHE A 331 5.50 -11.32 -25.25
N HIS A 332 5.70 -11.61 -26.54
CA HIS A 332 5.94 -12.97 -27.03
C HIS A 332 7.12 -13.64 -26.32
N ASP A 333 8.25 -12.93 -26.20
CA ASP A 333 9.46 -13.47 -25.60
C ASP A 333 9.28 -13.73 -24.10
N GLY A 334 8.55 -12.86 -23.40
CA GLY A 334 8.17 -13.09 -22.00
C GLY A 334 7.26 -14.31 -21.83
N PHE A 335 6.29 -14.47 -22.73
CA PHE A 335 5.41 -15.65 -22.76
C PHE A 335 6.21 -16.94 -22.98
N MET A 336 7.08 -16.93 -23.99
CA MET A 336 7.93 -18.07 -24.32
C MET A 336 8.99 -18.36 -23.26
N ARG A 337 9.45 -17.35 -22.51
CA ARG A 337 10.40 -17.52 -21.39
C ARG A 337 9.86 -18.45 -20.30
N VAL A 338 8.58 -18.32 -19.95
CA VAL A 338 7.95 -19.18 -18.92
C VAL A 338 7.60 -20.53 -19.53
N HIS A 339 7.01 -20.56 -20.73
CA HIS A 339 6.73 -21.80 -21.46
C HIS A 339 7.97 -22.70 -21.66
N ASN A 340 9.12 -22.10 -21.99
CA ASN A 340 10.37 -22.83 -22.21
C ASN A 340 11.11 -23.16 -20.91
N GLY A 341 10.68 -22.60 -19.77
CA GLY A 341 11.24 -22.89 -18.45
C GLY A 341 10.81 -24.25 -17.88
N ASP A 342 9.73 -24.83 -18.41
CA ASP A 342 9.17 -26.11 -17.98
C ASP A 342 9.63 -27.29 -18.84
N TYR A 343 9.37 -28.51 -18.35
CA TYR A 343 9.67 -29.73 -19.09
C TYR A 343 8.85 -29.79 -20.40
N PRO A 344 9.44 -30.28 -21.51
CA PRO A 344 8.71 -30.40 -22.77
C PRO A 344 7.43 -31.25 -22.70
N SER A 345 7.37 -32.21 -21.78
CA SER A 345 6.19 -33.06 -21.56
C SER A 345 5.06 -32.38 -20.79
N SER A 346 5.32 -31.26 -20.13
CA SER A 346 4.37 -30.55 -19.26
C SER A 346 3.88 -29.22 -19.84
N ARG A 347 4.23 -28.93 -21.11
CA ARG A 347 3.87 -27.66 -21.77
C ARG A 347 2.94 -27.90 -22.97
N PRO A 348 1.90 -27.07 -23.15
CA PRO A 348 1.03 -27.11 -24.32
C PRO A 348 1.76 -26.61 -25.57
N LEU A 349 1.30 -26.99 -26.76
CA LEU A 349 1.84 -26.46 -28.00
C LEU A 349 1.37 -25.02 -28.22
N VAL A 350 2.30 -24.08 -28.31
CA VAL A 350 1.99 -22.67 -28.61
C VAL A 350 2.14 -22.41 -30.11
N SER A 351 1.11 -21.82 -30.73
CA SER A 351 1.13 -21.37 -32.13
C SER A 351 0.88 -19.87 -32.20
N LEU A 352 1.79 -19.12 -32.82
CA LEU A 352 1.69 -17.68 -33.02
C LEU A 352 0.86 -17.36 -34.26
N TYR A 353 -0.13 -16.49 -34.10
CA TYR A 353 -0.95 -15.96 -35.17
C TYR A 353 -0.76 -14.45 -35.22
N ASP A 354 -0.22 -13.97 -36.34
CA ASP A 354 -0.04 -12.54 -36.57
C ASP A 354 -1.26 -11.96 -37.25
N PHE A 355 -1.81 -10.89 -36.67
CA PHE A 355 -2.94 -10.14 -37.25
C PHE A 355 -2.52 -8.77 -37.82
N GLY A 356 -1.23 -8.43 -37.74
CA GLY A 356 -0.70 -7.18 -38.30
C GLY A 356 -1.35 -5.93 -37.71
N ASP A 357 -1.62 -4.95 -38.56
CA ASP A 357 -2.22 -3.65 -38.19
C ASP A 357 -3.74 -3.57 -38.47
N ASP A 358 -4.30 -4.54 -39.23
CA ASP A 358 -5.72 -4.55 -39.56
C ASP A 358 -6.54 -5.30 -38.49
N THR A 359 -7.07 -4.53 -37.55
CA THR A 359 -7.92 -5.05 -36.47
C THR A 359 -9.24 -5.65 -36.95
N ASN A 360 -9.67 -5.45 -38.20
CA ASN A 360 -10.90 -6.06 -38.72
C ASN A 360 -10.69 -7.52 -39.11
N SER A 361 -9.46 -7.93 -39.41
CA SER A 361 -9.12 -9.31 -39.75
C SER A 361 -9.06 -10.25 -38.53
N ILE A 362 -9.13 -9.69 -37.30
CA ILE A 362 -8.90 -10.45 -36.07
C ILE A 362 -9.91 -11.56 -35.86
N GLY A 363 -11.17 -11.36 -36.26
CA GLY A 363 -12.21 -12.40 -36.20
C GLY A 363 -11.84 -13.61 -37.04
N ASP A 364 -11.36 -13.39 -38.27
CA ASP A 364 -10.93 -14.47 -39.17
C ASP A 364 -9.68 -15.18 -38.65
N VAL A 365 -8.72 -14.43 -38.09
CA VAL A 365 -7.53 -15.00 -37.44
C VAL A 365 -7.91 -15.88 -36.24
N TYR A 366 -8.85 -15.43 -35.41
CA TYR A 366 -9.40 -16.20 -34.30
C TYR A 366 -10.06 -17.49 -34.78
N GLN A 367 -10.95 -17.43 -35.77
CA GLN A 367 -11.61 -18.62 -36.31
C GLN A 367 -10.61 -19.60 -36.93
N THR A 368 -9.58 -19.10 -37.60
CA THR A 368 -8.48 -19.92 -38.15
C THR A 368 -7.73 -20.65 -37.05
N ALA A 369 -7.44 -19.97 -35.94
CA ALA A 369 -6.78 -20.58 -34.78
C ALA A 369 -7.63 -21.69 -34.13
N VAL A 370 -8.92 -21.43 -33.92
CA VAL A 370 -9.86 -22.42 -33.39
C VAL A 370 -10.01 -23.61 -34.34
N ALA A 371 -10.14 -23.37 -35.65
CA ALA A 371 -10.22 -24.44 -36.66
C ALA A 371 -8.93 -25.28 -36.72
N ALA A 372 -7.78 -24.69 -36.39
CA ALA A 372 -6.50 -25.40 -36.24
C ALA A 372 -6.36 -26.16 -34.90
N GLY A 373 -7.44 -26.25 -34.12
CA GLY A 373 -7.53 -27.02 -32.88
C GLY A 373 -7.01 -26.29 -31.65
N ALA A 374 -7.01 -24.94 -31.62
CA ALA A 374 -6.69 -24.22 -30.40
C ALA A 374 -7.74 -24.49 -29.32
N ASP A 375 -7.31 -25.02 -28.17
CA ASP A 375 -8.17 -25.24 -26.99
C ASP A 375 -8.25 -24.00 -26.11
N LEU A 376 -7.31 -23.07 -26.29
CA LEU A 376 -7.19 -21.81 -25.59
C LEU A 376 -6.63 -20.74 -26.52
N VAL A 377 -7.16 -19.52 -26.41
CA VAL A 377 -6.63 -18.36 -27.12
C VAL A 377 -6.08 -17.36 -26.11
N VAL A 378 -4.87 -16.85 -26.36
CA VAL A 378 -4.28 -15.72 -25.64
C VAL A 378 -4.14 -14.56 -26.62
N GLY A 379 -4.73 -13.43 -26.26
CA GLY A 379 -4.84 -12.26 -27.12
C GLY A 379 -6.25 -12.08 -27.70
N PRO A 380 -6.43 -11.06 -28.55
CA PRO A 380 -5.40 -10.20 -29.11
C PRO A 380 -4.77 -9.27 -28.07
N LEU A 381 -3.53 -8.84 -28.34
CA LEU A 381 -2.88 -7.76 -27.61
C LEU A 381 -3.31 -6.40 -28.18
N GLY A 382 -3.94 -5.58 -27.32
CA GLY A 382 -4.29 -4.20 -27.65
C GLY A 382 -5.79 -3.93 -27.60
N ARG A 383 -6.16 -2.75 -27.09
CA ARG A 383 -7.55 -2.35 -26.84
C ARG A 383 -8.43 -2.42 -28.09
N ASP A 384 -7.96 -1.86 -29.20
CA ASP A 384 -8.77 -1.73 -30.40
C ASP A 384 -8.98 -3.11 -31.07
N ALA A 385 -7.97 -4.00 -30.98
CA ALA A 385 -8.08 -5.39 -31.43
C ALA A 385 -9.03 -6.22 -30.54
N VAL A 386 -8.96 -6.06 -29.20
CA VAL A 386 -9.89 -6.70 -28.26
C VAL A 386 -11.32 -6.26 -28.55
N ALA A 387 -11.57 -4.96 -28.68
CA ALA A 387 -12.90 -4.42 -28.97
C ALA A 387 -13.45 -4.99 -30.30
N SER A 388 -12.61 -5.02 -31.34
CA SER A 388 -12.96 -5.60 -32.64
C SER A 388 -13.37 -7.08 -32.52
N LEU A 389 -12.53 -7.92 -31.90
CA LEU A 389 -12.80 -9.35 -31.74
C LEU A 389 -14.11 -9.60 -30.96
N THR A 390 -14.31 -8.90 -29.83
CA THR A 390 -15.52 -9.08 -29.01
C THR A 390 -16.79 -8.61 -29.70
N SER A 391 -16.70 -7.70 -30.67
CA SER A 391 -17.85 -7.20 -31.43
C SER A 391 -18.20 -8.08 -32.64
N GLN A 392 -17.21 -8.77 -33.21
CA GLN A 392 -17.34 -9.49 -34.48
C GLN A 392 -17.54 -10.99 -34.31
N SER A 393 -17.10 -11.58 -33.18
CA SER A 393 -17.03 -13.03 -33.01
C SER A 393 -17.57 -13.50 -31.67
N THR A 394 -18.27 -14.64 -31.69
CA THR A 394 -18.59 -15.40 -30.48
C THR A 394 -17.40 -16.28 -30.11
N LEU A 395 -16.88 -16.13 -28.90
CA LEU A 395 -15.69 -16.83 -28.44
C LEU A 395 -16.04 -18.24 -27.93
N SER A 396 -15.81 -19.23 -28.81
CA SER A 396 -16.11 -20.65 -28.59
C SER A 396 -15.15 -21.36 -27.63
N VAL A 397 -13.94 -20.84 -27.45
CA VAL A 397 -12.92 -21.40 -26.53
C VAL A 397 -12.52 -20.36 -25.49
N PRO A 398 -12.05 -20.78 -24.29
CA PRO A 398 -11.56 -19.85 -23.29
C PRO A 398 -10.48 -18.94 -23.89
N THR A 399 -10.70 -17.62 -23.77
CA THR A 399 -9.91 -16.59 -24.43
C THR A 399 -9.46 -15.55 -23.41
N LEU A 400 -8.13 -15.43 -23.25
CA LEU A 400 -7.49 -14.41 -22.40
C LEU A 400 -7.24 -13.15 -23.23
N LEU A 401 -8.12 -12.16 -23.10
CA LEU A 401 -8.07 -10.89 -23.82
C LEU A 401 -7.13 -9.91 -23.12
N LEU A 402 -6.18 -9.34 -23.86
CA LEU A 402 -5.10 -8.49 -23.33
C LEU A 402 -5.36 -7.02 -23.67
N GLY A 403 -6.35 -6.45 -23.00
CA GLY A 403 -6.81 -5.09 -23.20
C GLY A 403 -8.15 -4.85 -22.50
N SER A 404 -8.59 -3.59 -22.50
CA SER A 404 -9.91 -3.20 -21.98
C SER A 404 -11.01 -3.49 -23.00
N SER A 405 -12.17 -3.93 -22.53
CA SER A 405 -13.44 -3.88 -23.26
C SER A 405 -14.52 -3.29 -22.36
N ASN A 406 -15.52 -2.65 -22.97
CA ASN A 406 -16.72 -2.18 -22.29
C ASN A 406 -17.85 -3.23 -22.32
N THR A 407 -17.60 -4.41 -22.90
CA THR A 407 -18.58 -5.48 -23.01
C THR A 407 -18.71 -6.22 -21.70
N GLU A 408 -19.94 -6.48 -21.26
CA GLU A 408 -20.21 -7.30 -20.08
C GLU A 408 -19.63 -8.71 -20.23
N HIS A 409 -19.40 -9.36 -19.08
CA HIS A 409 -18.86 -10.72 -18.96
C HIS A 409 -19.54 -11.69 -19.91
N THR A 410 -18.83 -12.11 -20.96
CA THR A 410 -19.28 -13.19 -21.84
C THR A 410 -18.63 -14.50 -21.38
N PRO A 411 -19.34 -15.64 -21.49
CA PRO A 411 -18.74 -16.95 -21.20
C PRO A 411 -17.44 -17.13 -21.98
N ASN A 412 -16.47 -17.83 -21.39
CA ASN A 412 -15.14 -18.07 -21.97
C ASN A 412 -14.27 -16.83 -22.19
N THR A 413 -14.61 -15.66 -21.63
CA THR A 413 -13.76 -14.46 -21.74
C THR A 413 -13.12 -14.08 -20.42
N PHE A 414 -11.84 -13.73 -20.49
CA PHE A 414 -11.06 -13.27 -19.36
C PHE A 414 -10.27 -12.05 -19.77
N PHE A 415 -10.49 -10.91 -19.11
CA PHE A 415 -9.83 -9.65 -19.45
C PHE A 415 -8.69 -9.35 -18.49
N VAL A 416 -7.53 -8.99 -19.04
CA VAL A 416 -6.46 -8.33 -18.29
C VAL A 416 -6.35 -6.90 -18.82
N ASP A 417 -6.94 -5.94 -18.09
CA ASP A 417 -6.87 -4.52 -18.50
C ASP A 417 -5.54 -3.87 -18.07
N LEU A 418 -4.83 -3.39 -19.08
CA LEU A 418 -3.50 -2.78 -18.98
C LEU A 418 -3.56 -1.26 -19.22
N SER A 419 -4.77 -0.70 -19.28
CA SER A 419 -4.97 0.70 -19.55
C SER A 419 -4.50 1.57 -18.40
N ARG A 420 -4.15 2.82 -18.72
CA ARG A 420 -3.93 3.84 -17.66
C ARG A 420 -5.21 4.11 -16.85
N ARG A 421 -6.39 3.69 -17.32
CA ARG A 421 -7.63 3.83 -16.56
C ARG A 421 -7.71 2.79 -15.44
N SER A 422 -7.35 1.54 -15.71
CA SER A 422 -7.32 0.51 -14.66
C SER A 422 -6.28 0.84 -13.58
N GLU A 423 -5.11 1.33 -13.96
CA GLU A 423 -4.11 1.78 -12.99
C GLU A 423 -4.59 3.00 -12.18
N ALA A 424 -5.28 3.96 -12.81
CA ALA A 424 -5.89 5.08 -12.11
C ALA A 424 -6.96 4.63 -11.10
N LEU A 425 -7.77 3.62 -11.45
CA LEU A 425 -8.72 3.01 -10.52
C LEU A 425 -8.01 2.35 -9.33
N SER A 426 -6.96 1.56 -9.57
CA SER A 426 -6.16 0.94 -8.50
C SER A 426 -5.54 2.00 -7.57
N LEU A 427 -5.09 3.12 -8.12
CA LEU A 427 -4.55 4.27 -7.40
C LEU A 427 -5.61 4.91 -6.48
N VAL A 428 -6.82 5.15 -7.00
CA VAL A 428 -7.96 5.63 -6.22
C VAL A 428 -8.31 4.65 -5.11
N THR A 429 -8.49 3.38 -5.43
CA THR A 429 -8.86 2.34 -4.46
C THR A 429 -7.84 2.24 -3.33
N HIS A 430 -6.53 2.27 -3.64
CA HIS A 430 -5.49 2.25 -2.61
C HIS A 430 -5.47 3.52 -1.75
N ALA A 431 -5.70 4.69 -2.35
CA ALA A 431 -5.74 5.95 -1.61
C ALA A 431 -6.99 6.04 -0.70
N ARG A 432 -8.18 5.65 -1.21
CA ARG A 432 -9.44 5.62 -0.45
C ARG A 432 -9.41 4.60 0.68
N ALA A 433 -8.83 3.41 0.46
CA ALA A 433 -8.62 2.40 1.50
C ALA A 433 -7.73 2.89 2.67
N ARG A 434 -7.02 4.01 2.49
CA ARG A 434 -6.21 4.66 3.53
C ARG A 434 -6.90 5.87 4.18
N GLY A 435 -8.20 6.06 3.92
CA GLY A 435 -9.02 7.10 4.53
C GLY A 435 -8.81 8.52 3.96
N LEU A 436 -8.22 8.64 2.76
CA LEU A 436 -8.01 9.94 2.10
C LEU A 436 -9.31 10.36 1.40
N GLU A 437 -9.89 11.52 1.74
CA GLU A 437 -11.22 11.95 1.25
C GLU A 437 -11.17 13.05 0.19
N ASN A 438 -10.32 14.06 0.38
CA ASN A 438 -10.31 15.24 -0.47
C ASN A 438 -9.08 15.23 -1.39
N ALA A 439 -9.32 15.07 -2.68
CA ALA A 439 -8.26 14.94 -3.68
C ALA A 439 -8.16 16.17 -4.60
N LEU A 440 -6.92 16.58 -4.85
CA LEU A 440 -6.55 17.46 -5.94
C LEU A 440 -6.03 16.61 -7.11
N VAL A 441 -6.57 16.81 -8.31
CA VAL A 441 -6.13 16.07 -9.50
C VAL A 441 -5.27 16.97 -10.37
N LEU A 442 -4.04 16.55 -10.68
CA LEU A 442 -3.12 17.23 -11.58
C LEU A 442 -2.83 16.34 -12.78
N TYR A 443 -3.01 16.84 -14.00
CA TYR A 443 -2.77 16.03 -15.19
C TYR A 443 -2.23 16.85 -16.36
N THR A 444 -1.38 16.24 -17.20
CA THR A 444 -0.97 16.87 -18.46
C THR A 444 -1.99 16.61 -19.57
N MET A 445 -2.15 17.54 -20.51
CA MET A 445 -3.17 17.48 -21.56
C MET A 445 -2.79 16.50 -22.70
N THR A 446 -2.70 15.21 -22.38
CA THR A 446 -2.64 14.12 -23.36
C THR A 446 -3.92 13.29 -23.30
N LYS A 447 -4.34 12.67 -24.42
CA LYS A 447 -5.55 11.82 -24.45
C LYS A 447 -5.54 10.75 -23.35
N ALA A 448 -4.37 10.14 -23.11
CA ALA A 448 -4.21 9.08 -22.13
C ALA A 448 -4.27 9.59 -20.68
N ASN A 449 -3.57 10.69 -20.36
CA ASN A 449 -3.57 11.25 -19.00
C ASN A 449 -4.91 11.89 -18.65
N LYS A 450 -5.56 12.57 -19.61
CA LYS A 450 -6.92 13.08 -19.40
C LYS A 450 -7.89 11.94 -19.10
N ALA A 451 -7.86 10.87 -19.90
CA ALA A 451 -8.74 9.73 -19.68
C ALA A 451 -8.50 9.03 -18.33
N ALA A 452 -7.24 8.91 -17.90
CA ALA A 452 -6.89 8.37 -16.58
C ALA A 452 -7.36 9.29 -15.45
N ALA A 453 -7.17 10.61 -15.58
CA ALA A 453 -7.65 11.60 -14.63
C ALA A 453 -9.19 11.61 -14.53
N ASP A 454 -9.90 11.56 -15.66
CA ASP A 454 -11.37 11.47 -15.68
C ASP A 454 -11.85 10.18 -14.96
N THR A 455 -11.22 9.04 -15.22
CA THR A 455 -11.51 7.77 -14.51
C THR A 455 -11.23 7.90 -13.01
N ALA A 456 -10.13 8.54 -12.62
CA ALA A 456 -9.81 8.74 -11.22
C ALA A 456 -10.84 9.63 -10.52
N VAL A 457 -11.25 10.74 -11.15
CA VAL A 457 -12.30 11.65 -10.65
C VAL A 457 -13.60 10.89 -10.41
N GLN A 458 -14.05 10.11 -11.41
CA GLN A 458 -15.29 9.33 -11.29
C GLN A 458 -15.18 8.30 -10.17
N ALA A 459 -14.13 7.47 -10.18
CA ALA A 459 -13.93 6.43 -9.18
C ALA A 459 -13.80 7.01 -7.75
N TRP A 460 -13.21 8.20 -7.62
CA TRP A 460 -13.07 8.88 -6.33
C TRP A 460 -14.42 9.29 -5.76
N GLN A 461 -15.27 9.86 -6.61
CA GLN A 461 -16.64 10.27 -6.26
C GLN A 461 -17.53 9.05 -5.97
N ASP A 462 -17.44 7.99 -6.76
CA ASP A 462 -18.19 6.74 -6.56
C ASP A 462 -17.85 6.08 -5.22
N GLN A 463 -16.61 6.24 -4.74
CA GLN A 463 -16.17 5.79 -3.42
C GLN A 463 -16.45 6.81 -2.31
N GLY A 464 -17.29 7.82 -2.56
CA GLY A 464 -17.73 8.84 -1.59
C GLY A 464 -16.70 9.94 -1.27
N GLY A 465 -15.60 10.03 -2.02
CA GLY A 465 -14.61 11.08 -1.86
C GLY A 465 -14.99 12.38 -2.59
N GLN A 466 -14.33 13.48 -2.24
CA GLN A 466 -14.54 14.79 -2.88
C GLN A 466 -13.34 15.17 -3.74
N ILE A 467 -13.62 15.64 -4.96
CA ILE A 467 -12.60 16.25 -5.83
C ILE A 467 -12.64 17.76 -5.60
N THR A 468 -11.56 18.26 -5.02
CA THR A 468 -11.43 19.66 -4.64
C THR A 468 -11.19 20.56 -5.85
N ASP A 469 -10.32 20.11 -6.76
CA ASP A 469 -10.05 20.76 -8.05
C ASP A 469 -9.37 19.75 -9.00
N ALA A 470 -9.45 20.02 -10.30
CA ALA A 470 -8.76 19.27 -11.35
C ALA A 470 -8.02 20.23 -12.28
N VAL A 471 -6.69 20.20 -12.25
CA VAL A 471 -5.84 21.23 -12.85
C VAL A 471 -4.97 20.65 -13.96
N ILE A 472 -4.99 21.33 -15.11
CA ILE A 472 -4.23 20.96 -16.30
C ILE A 472 -2.80 21.51 -16.21
N VAL A 473 -1.82 20.64 -16.06
CA VAL A 473 -0.40 20.99 -16.06
C VAL A 473 0.11 21.17 -17.50
N ASP A 474 0.54 22.39 -17.83
CA ASP A 474 1.16 22.72 -19.11
C ASP A 474 2.63 22.25 -19.12
N SER A 475 2.87 21.05 -19.66
CA SER A 475 4.19 20.43 -19.72
C SER A 475 5.20 21.17 -20.61
N THR A 476 4.79 22.22 -21.32
CA THR A 476 5.73 23.08 -22.09
C THR A 476 6.44 24.11 -21.21
N ARG A 477 5.91 24.34 -20.00
CA ARG A 477 6.47 25.29 -19.02
C ARG A 477 7.35 24.56 -18.02
N SER A 478 8.27 25.31 -17.43
CA SER A 478 9.12 24.86 -16.32
C SER A 478 8.73 25.49 -14.98
N ASP A 479 8.00 26.61 -15.00
CA ASP A 479 7.51 27.31 -13.81
C ASP A 479 6.01 27.06 -13.63
N PHE A 480 5.67 26.39 -12.52
CA PHE A 480 4.31 26.06 -12.11
C PHE A 480 3.88 26.86 -10.88
N SER A 481 4.66 27.86 -10.45
CA SER A 481 4.46 28.60 -9.20
C SER A 481 3.06 29.20 -9.08
N GLU A 482 2.59 29.90 -10.13
CA GLU A 482 1.26 30.53 -10.16
C GLU A 482 0.13 29.51 -10.07
N MET A 483 0.25 28.40 -10.81
CA MET A 483 -0.71 27.29 -10.77
C MET A 483 -0.77 26.68 -9.37
N ILE A 484 0.40 26.40 -8.79
CA ILE A 484 0.52 25.81 -7.45
C ILE A 484 -0.04 26.76 -6.38
N SER A 485 0.25 28.06 -6.48
CA SER A 485 -0.30 29.06 -5.54
C SER A 485 -1.82 29.17 -5.63
N ARG A 486 -2.40 29.06 -6.83
CA ARG A 486 -3.85 29.04 -7.03
C ARG A 486 -4.48 27.76 -6.49
N MET A 487 -3.96 26.59 -6.86
CA MET A 487 -4.56 25.30 -6.48
C MET A 487 -4.53 25.06 -4.95
N LEU A 488 -3.49 25.56 -4.28
CA LEU A 488 -3.33 25.46 -2.83
C LEU A 488 -4.09 26.55 -2.05
N GLY A 489 -4.78 27.46 -2.75
CA GLY A 489 -5.52 28.57 -2.13
C GLY A 489 -4.64 29.68 -1.54
N LEU A 490 -3.34 29.72 -1.87
CA LEU A 490 -2.38 30.69 -1.32
C LEU A 490 -2.61 32.10 -1.85
N SER A 491 -3.06 32.22 -3.10
CA SER A 491 -3.31 33.52 -3.77
C SER A 491 -4.37 34.38 -3.06
N GLN A 492 -5.43 33.79 -2.49
CA GLN A 492 -6.46 34.55 -1.77
C GLN A 492 -5.96 35.08 -0.43
N ILE A 493 -5.11 34.31 0.25
CA ILE A 493 -4.51 34.70 1.54
C ILE A 493 -3.54 35.87 1.32
N GLU A 494 -2.71 35.80 0.28
CA GLU A 494 -1.81 36.91 -0.09
C GLU A 494 -2.59 38.17 -0.49
N ALA A 495 -3.67 38.03 -1.27
CA ALA A 495 -4.50 39.17 -1.67
C ALA A 495 -5.19 39.83 -0.46
N GLN A 496 -5.75 39.04 0.46
CA GLN A 496 -6.37 39.56 1.69
C GLN A 496 -5.35 40.19 2.63
N ALA A 497 -4.18 39.56 2.78
CA ALA A 497 -3.06 40.09 3.54
C ALA A 497 -2.59 41.44 3.01
N ASN A 498 -2.41 41.55 1.69
CA ASN A 498 -2.00 42.78 1.04
C ASN A 498 -3.08 43.86 1.17
N ALA A 499 -4.36 43.53 1.01
CA ALA A 499 -5.46 44.46 1.23
C ALA A 499 -5.50 44.98 2.68
N LEU A 500 -5.25 44.10 3.67
CA LEU A 500 -5.22 44.46 5.08
C LEU A 500 -3.97 45.29 5.42
N GLN A 501 -2.81 44.93 4.86
CA GLN A 501 -1.57 45.71 5.01
C GLN A 501 -1.72 47.12 4.45
N ASN A 502 -2.33 47.25 3.27
CA ASN A 502 -2.65 48.54 2.65
C ASN A 502 -3.62 49.38 3.49
N THR A 503 -4.42 48.76 4.34
CA THR A 503 -5.34 49.44 5.26
C THR A 503 -4.67 49.84 6.58
N LEU A 504 -3.77 49.01 7.11
CA LEU A 504 -3.09 49.22 8.39
C LEU A 504 -1.83 50.09 8.30
N GLY A 505 -1.29 50.26 7.09
CA GLY A 505 -0.05 51.01 6.83
C GLY A 505 1.22 50.28 7.28
N ASP A 506 2.38 50.80 6.89
CA ASP A 506 3.69 50.16 7.10
C ASP A 506 4.13 50.06 8.58
N THR A 507 3.40 50.70 9.48
CA THR A 507 3.71 50.74 10.92
C THR A 507 3.44 49.42 11.65
N LEU A 508 2.63 48.52 11.09
CA LEU A 508 2.43 47.16 11.58
C LEU A 508 2.66 46.16 10.44
N PRO A 509 3.87 45.60 10.29
CA PRO A 509 4.11 44.56 9.30
C PRO A 509 3.33 43.29 9.68
N LEU A 510 2.40 42.88 8.82
CA LEU A 510 1.66 41.63 8.97
C LEU A 510 2.54 40.46 8.53
N THR A 511 2.93 39.61 9.48
CA THR A 511 3.54 38.32 9.15
C THR A 511 2.43 37.32 8.83
N VAL A 512 2.12 37.15 7.55
CA VAL A 512 1.15 36.16 7.12
C VAL A 512 1.84 34.82 7.00
N VAL A 513 1.46 33.88 7.86
CA VAL A 513 1.92 32.50 7.76
C VAL A 513 1.01 31.80 6.75
N PRO A 514 1.48 31.50 5.52
CA PRO A 514 0.65 30.82 4.52
C PRO A 514 0.18 29.49 5.09
N ARG A 515 -1.14 29.34 5.24
CA ARG A 515 -1.76 28.05 5.54
C ARG A 515 -2.35 27.51 4.26
N ILE A 516 -1.88 26.34 3.86
CA ILE A 516 -2.53 25.54 2.83
C ILE A 516 -3.96 25.27 3.30
N ARG A 517 -4.90 25.32 2.37
CA ARG A 517 -6.29 24.93 2.60
C ARG A 517 -6.35 23.54 3.29
N ARG A 518 -7.10 23.43 4.39
CA ARG A 518 -7.12 22.24 5.27
C ARG A 518 -7.95 21.08 4.72
N ASP A 519 -8.66 21.33 3.63
CA ASP A 519 -9.57 20.45 2.91
C ASP A 519 -8.88 19.70 1.76
N LEU A 520 -7.55 19.57 1.80
CA LEU A 520 -6.79 18.72 0.87
C LEU A 520 -6.07 17.61 1.64
N ASP A 521 -6.29 16.37 1.20
CA ASP A 521 -5.69 15.19 1.80
C ASP A 521 -4.67 14.52 0.89
N VAL A 522 -4.82 14.64 -0.43
CA VAL A 522 -3.99 13.93 -1.41
C VAL A 522 -3.91 14.67 -2.75
N ILE A 523 -2.80 14.50 -3.45
CA ILE A 523 -2.66 14.91 -4.85
C ILE A 523 -2.58 13.65 -5.73
N LEU A 524 -3.45 13.55 -6.73
CA LEU A 524 -3.37 12.52 -7.78
C LEU A 524 -2.70 13.13 -9.01
N LEU A 525 -1.52 12.65 -9.36
CA LEU A 525 -0.68 13.17 -10.43
C LEU A 525 -0.67 12.24 -11.65
N PHE A 526 -1.15 12.74 -12.78
CA PHE A 526 -1.17 12.06 -14.07
C PHE A 526 -0.26 12.78 -15.06
N ALA A 527 1.05 12.57 -14.90
CA ALA A 527 2.10 13.23 -15.69
C ALA A 527 3.21 12.24 -16.07
N ASP A 528 4.07 12.65 -16.99
CA ASP A 528 5.29 11.90 -17.29
C ASP A 528 6.40 12.21 -16.27
N GLN A 529 7.44 11.39 -16.25
CA GLN A 529 8.59 11.55 -15.34
C GLN A 529 9.23 12.94 -15.43
N LYS A 530 9.37 13.50 -16.63
CA LYS A 530 10.00 14.83 -16.82
C LYS A 530 9.19 15.92 -16.14
N THR A 531 7.88 15.96 -16.38
CA THR A 531 7.00 16.96 -15.76
C THR A 531 6.93 16.75 -14.25
N ALA A 532 6.84 15.51 -13.78
CA ALA A 532 6.78 15.21 -12.34
C ALA A 532 8.03 15.69 -11.59
N ARG A 533 9.23 15.49 -12.16
CA ARG A 533 10.51 15.99 -11.58
C ARG A 533 10.58 17.51 -11.50
N LEU A 534 9.88 18.24 -12.36
CA LEU A 534 9.80 19.70 -12.28
C LEU A 534 8.72 20.18 -11.30
N LEU A 535 7.60 19.48 -11.24
CA LEU A 535 6.42 19.88 -10.46
C LEU A 535 6.61 19.63 -8.97
N LYS A 536 7.12 18.46 -8.59
CA LYS A 536 7.21 18.02 -7.19
C LYS A 536 8.07 18.96 -6.31
N PRO A 537 9.28 19.38 -6.70
CA PRO A 537 10.07 20.32 -5.89
C PRO A 537 9.37 21.67 -5.67
N GLN A 538 8.57 22.13 -6.64
CA GLN A 538 7.81 23.37 -6.52
C GLN A 538 6.62 23.23 -5.57
N ILE A 539 5.97 22.06 -5.53
CA ILE A 539 4.94 21.72 -4.54
C ILE A 539 5.56 21.72 -3.13
N ASP A 540 6.73 21.10 -2.97
CA ASP A 540 7.44 21.04 -1.68
C ASP A 540 7.83 22.44 -1.18
N PHE A 541 8.34 23.29 -2.08
CA PHE A 541 8.73 24.67 -1.76
C PHE A 541 7.56 25.50 -1.22
N ARG A 542 6.33 25.22 -1.64
CA ARG A 542 5.10 25.88 -1.15
C ARG A 542 4.50 25.20 0.09
N HIS A 543 5.31 24.44 0.83
CA HIS A 543 4.94 23.70 2.03
C HIS A 543 3.87 22.60 1.82
N ALA A 544 3.49 22.32 0.57
CA ALA A 544 2.53 21.27 0.23
C ALA A 544 3.18 19.89 0.07
N GLY A 545 4.50 19.78 0.28
CA GLY A 545 5.22 18.50 0.33
C GLY A 545 4.79 17.56 1.46
N LYS A 546 3.92 18.03 2.37
CA LYS A 546 3.30 17.19 3.41
C LYS A 546 2.12 16.38 2.88
N LEU A 547 1.53 16.77 1.74
CA LEU A 547 0.45 16.02 1.13
C LEU A 547 1.03 14.78 0.44
N PRO A 548 0.46 13.59 0.65
CA PRO A 548 0.82 12.43 -0.13
C PRO A 548 0.50 12.68 -1.60
N ILE A 549 1.44 12.34 -2.48
CA ILE A 549 1.28 12.45 -3.92
C ILE A 549 1.29 11.05 -4.50
N TYR A 550 0.20 10.72 -5.19
CA TYR A 550 0.03 9.45 -5.88
C TYR A 550 0.21 9.66 -7.38
N SER A 551 0.88 8.74 -8.05
CA SER A 551 1.09 8.78 -9.49
C SER A 551 1.00 7.39 -10.12
N GLN A 552 0.82 7.36 -11.44
CA GLN A 552 0.98 6.15 -12.25
C GLN A 552 2.46 5.82 -12.47
N ASN A 553 2.76 4.63 -12.98
CA ASN A 553 4.11 4.18 -13.34
C ASN A 553 4.86 5.08 -14.34
N THR A 554 4.19 6.04 -14.98
CA THR A 554 4.75 6.99 -15.95
C THR A 554 5.81 7.91 -15.35
N VAL A 555 5.91 8.00 -14.02
CA VAL A 555 6.98 8.74 -13.33
C VAL A 555 8.28 7.94 -13.17
N PHE A 556 8.26 6.64 -13.50
CA PHE A 556 9.42 5.77 -13.38
C PHE A 556 9.74 5.03 -14.67
N THR A 557 10.98 5.18 -15.15
CA THR A 557 11.48 4.57 -16.39
C THR A 557 11.79 3.09 -16.26
N GLY A 558 11.77 2.53 -15.04
CA GLY A 558 12.18 1.15 -14.74
C GLY A 558 13.63 1.02 -14.27
N THR A 559 14.41 2.09 -14.41
CA THR A 559 15.80 2.22 -13.96
C THR A 559 15.94 3.45 -13.05
N PRO A 560 16.41 3.28 -11.80
CA PRO A 560 16.63 4.42 -10.91
C PRO A 560 17.70 5.36 -11.47
N ASN A 561 17.41 6.66 -11.41
CA ASN A 561 18.37 7.73 -11.64
C ASN A 561 18.54 8.51 -10.36
N LEU A 562 19.51 8.09 -9.52
CA LEU A 562 19.67 8.57 -8.15
C LEU A 562 19.72 10.10 -8.02
N ILE A 563 20.25 10.82 -9.01
CA ILE A 563 20.35 12.28 -8.96
C ILE A 563 19.01 12.93 -9.28
N ASN A 564 18.38 12.53 -10.39
CA ASN A 564 17.15 13.18 -10.86
C ASN A 564 15.89 12.67 -10.15
N ASP A 565 15.92 11.47 -9.57
CA ASP A 565 14.78 10.90 -8.84
C ASP A 565 14.68 11.43 -7.41
N LEU A 566 15.68 12.16 -6.91
CA LEU A 566 15.55 12.94 -5.66
C LEU A 566 14.44 13.98 -5.74
N ASP A 567 14.18 14.53 -6.93
CA ASP A 567 13.08 15.46 -7.17
C ASP A 567 11.70 14.79 -7.01
N LEU A 568 11.64 13.46 -7.00
CA LEU A 568 10.42 12.67 -6.81
C LEU A 568 10.26 12.13 -5.38
N GLU A 569 11.09 12.57 -4.43
CA GLU A 569 11.07 12.08 -3.05
C GLU A 569 9.66 12.09 -2.44
N GLY A 570 9.23 10.96 -1.89
CA GLY A 570 7.93 10.80 -1.26
C GLY A 570 6.74 10.60 -2.22
N VAL A 571 6.95 10.67 -3.54
CA VAL A 571 5.90 10.30 -4.51
C VAL A 571 5.65 8.80 -4.43
N LEU A 572 4.40 8.44 -4.20
CA LEU A 572 3.91 7.07 -4.23
C LEU A 572 3.40 6.74 -5.64
N PHE A 573 3.75 5.58 -6.16
CA PHE A 573 3.23 5.11 -7.43
C PHE A 573 3.05 3.60 -7.44
N SER A 574 2.28 3.11 -8.41
CA SER A 574 2.13 1.69 -8.69
C SER A 574 3.07 1.26 -9.80
N ASP A 575 3.65 0.06 -9.71
CA ASP A 575 4.33 -0.56 -10.85
C ASP A 575 4.33 -2.09 -10.73
N MET A 576 4.87 -2.73 -11.76
CA MET A 576 5.05 -4.17 -11.83
C MET A 576 6.18 -4.65 -10.89
N PRO A 577 5.98 -5.72 -10.10
CA PRO A 577 7.02 -6.30 -9.25
C PRO A 577 8.33 -6.59 -10.01
N TRP A 578 8.24 -7.06 -11.26
CA TRP A 578 9.38 -7.28 -12.16
C TRP A 578 10.27 -6.04 -12.35
N VAL A 579 9.65 -4.86 -12.36
CA VAL A 579 10.32 -3.59 -12.62
C VAL A 579 10.90 -3.01 -11.33
N VAL A 580 10.19 -3.11 -10.21
CA VAL A 580 10.58 -2.43 -8.95
C VAL A 580 11.29 -3.34 -7.93
N ARG A 581 11.09 -4.66 -7.97
CA ARG A 581 11.80 -5.60 -7.11
C ARG A 581 13.10 -6.06 -7.79
N ARG A 582 14.13 -6.29 -6.98
CA ARG A 582 15.48 -6.71 -7.42
C ARG A 582 16.02 -7.91 -6.64
N THR A 583 15.23 -8.48 -5.75
CA THR A 583 15.62 -9.55 -4.84
C THR A 583 14.59 -10.69 -4.86
N GLY A 584 14.90 -11.79 -4.17
CA GLY A 584 14.05 -12.98 -4.16
C GLY A 584 13.88 -13.60 -5.54
N ARG A 585 12.64 -13.87 -5.94
CA ARG A 585 12.32 -14.39 -7.27
C ARG A 585 12.61 -13.42 -8.43
N PHE A 586 12.88 -12.16 -8.13
CA PHE A 586 13.25 -11.13 -9.11
C PHE A 586 14.75 -10.83 -9.09
N GLU A 587 15.54 -11.62 -8.36
CA GLU A 587 16.99 -11.54 -8.34
C GLU A 587 17.53 -11.87 -9.74
N ARG A 588 18.16 -10.89 -10.38
CA ARG A 588 18.75 -11.04 -11.71
C ARG A 588 20.14 -11.64 -11.58
N SER A 589 20.23 -12.97 -11.67
CA SER A 589 21.51 -13.69 -11.78
C SER A 589 21.89 -13.88 -13.24
N ASP A 590 23.20 -13.97 -13.54
CA ASP A 590 23.76 -14.20 -14.90
C ASP A 590 23.10 -15.37 -15.66
N LYS A 591 22.50 -16.34 -14.96
CA LYS A 591 21.83 -17.51 -15.55
C LYS A 591 20.37 -17.26 -15.98
N MET A 592 19.70 -16.23 -15.47
CA MET A 592 18.31 -15.90 -15.85
C MET A 592 18.20 -14.98 -17.07
N LEU A 593 19.33 -14.44 -17.54
CA LEU A 593 19.38 -13.12 -18.16
C LEU A 593 19.48 -13.07 -19.69
N THR A 594 19.76 -14.17 -20.40
CA THR A 594 20.11 -14.09 -21.83
C THR A 594 19.05 -13.45 -22.72
N ASP A 595 17.76 -13.67 -22.45
CA ASP A 595 16.65 -13.14 -23.28
C ASP A 595 16.03 -11.87 -22.67
N ALA A 596 16.04 -11.75 -21.34
CA ALA A 596 15.46 -10.61 -20.63
C ALA A 596 16.36 -9.36 -20.68
N GLU A 597 17.67 -9.52 -20.88
CA GLU A 597 18.63 -8.41 -20.98
C GLU A 597 18.25 -7.40 -22.06
N HIS A 598 17.71 -7.87 -23.19
CA HIS A 598 17.38 -7.01 -24.32
C HIS A 598 16.30 -5.96 -23.98
N TYR A 599 15.35 -6.32 -23.11
CA TYR A 599 14.23 -5.46 -22.75
C TYR A 599 14.44 -4.68 -21.45
N GLN A 600 15.49 -4.99 -20.69
CA GLN A 600 15.72 -4.38 -19.38
C GLN A 600 15.90 -2.86 -19.45
N GLY A 601 15.17 -2.15 -18.59
CA GLY A 601 15.21 -0.70 -18.54
C GLY A 601 14.68 0.01 -19.79
N SER A 602 14.10 -0.75 -20.73
CA SER A 602 13.39 -0.22 -21.88
C SER A 602 11.91 0.03 -21.52
N GLY A 603 11.21 0.78 -22.37
CA GLY A 603 9.76 1.00 -22.23
C GLY A 603 8.93 -0.28 -22.37
N VAL A 604 9.48 -1.37 -22.92
CA VAL A 604 8.75 -2.62 -23.20
C VAL A 604 9.04 -3.74 -22.19
N ASP A 605 9.90 -3.51 -21.18
CA ASP A 605 10.17 -4.47 -20.09
C ASP A 605 8.88 -4.91 -19.36
N ARG A 606 7.93 -3.98 -19.24
CA ARG A 606 6.60 -4.24 -18.65
C ARG A 606 5.76 -5.21 -19.50
N LEU A 607 5.90 -5.18 -20.82
CA LEU A 607 5.20 -6.11 -21.72
C LEU A 607 5.85 -7.49 -21.69
N TYR A 608 7.17 -7.57 -21.52
CA TYR A 608 7.85 -8.84 -21.25
C TYR A 608 7.33 -9.49 -19.97
N ALA A 609 7.29 -8.75 -18.86
CA ALA A 609 6.75 -9.25 -17.58
C ALA A 609 5.27 -9.68 -17.70
N LEU A 610 4.49 -8.95 -18.49
CA LEU A 610 3.10 -9.31 -18.77
C LEU A 610 3.00 -10.59 -19.60
N GLY A 611 3.86 -10.78 -20.62
CA GLY A 611 3.91 -12.02 -21.39
C GLY A 611 4.15 -13.24 -20.51
N MET A 612 5.09 -13.11 -19.56
CA MET A 612 5.36 -14.15 -18.56
C MET A 612 4.10 -14.53 -17.78
N ASP A 613 3.34 -13.53 -17.34
CA ASP A 613 2.11 -13.74 -16.59
C ASP A 613 0.97 -14.27 -17.45
N ALA A 614 0.87 -13.86 -18.70
CA ALA A 614 -0.17 -14.33 -19.60
C ALA A 614 -0.08 -15.84 -19.84
N TYR A 615 1.13 -16.41 -19.93
CA TYR A 615 1.30 -17.87 -19.99
C TYR A 615 0.84 -18.55 -18.69
N ARG A 616 1.17 -17.98 -17.53
CA ARG A 616 0.68 -18.53 -16.26
C ARG A 616 -0.83 -18.46 -16.15
N LEU A 617 -1.42 -17.29 -16.43
CA LEU A 617 -2.86 -17.07 -16.40
C LEU A 617 -3.59 -17.99 -17.37
N ALA A 618 -3.03 -18.24 -18.55
CA ALA A 618 -3.53 -19.21 -19.51
C ALA A 618 -3.72 -20.61 -18.91
N CYS A 619 -2.82 -21.06 -18.03
CA CYS A 619 -3.00 -22.32 -17.31
C CYS A 619 -3.97 -22.20 -16.11
N GLU A 620 -4.02 -21.04 -15.43
CA GLU A 620 -4.89 -20.84 -14.26
C GLU A 620 -6.38 -20.79 -14.63
N ILE A 621 -6.75 -20.08 -15.71
CA ILE A 621 -8.16 -19.85 -16.09
C ILE A 621 -8.91 -21.14 -16.44
N GLN A 622 -8.19 -22.20 -16.78
CA GLN A 622 -8.80 -23.47 -17.16
C GLN A 622 -9.19 -24.35 -15.99
N VAL A 623 -8.46 -24.21 -14.89
CA VAL A 623 -8.70 -24.95 -13.66
C VAL A 623 -9.46 -24.11 -12.65
N LEU A 624 -10.00 -22.95 -13.05
CA LEU A 624 -10.74 -22.04 -12.18
C LEU A 624 -12.22 -22.42 -12.19
N PRO A 625 -12.76 -23.02 -11.10
CA PRO A 625 -14.21 -23.12 -10.92
C PRO A 625 -14.87 -21.75 -11.04
N HIS A 626 -16.06 -21.71 -11.65
CA HIS A 626 -16.82 -20.47 -11.88
C HIS A 626 -17.08 -19.69 -10.57
N ASP A 627 -17.23 -20.37 -9.43
CA ASP A 627 -17.53 -19.74 -8.13
C ASP A 627 -16.30 -19.54 -7.22
N SER A 628 -15.09 -19.76 -7.74
CA SER A 628 -13.87 -19.68 -6.93
C SER A 628 -13.12 -18.36 -7.14
N THR A 629 -12.67 -17.77 -6.03
CA THR A 629 -11.71 -16.66 -6.04
C THR A 629 -10.31 -17.21 -5.82
N ARG A 630 -9.37 -16.93 -6.71
CA ARG A 630 -7.97 -17.35 -6.57
C ARG A 630 -7.03 -16.17 -6.71
N ARG A 631 -6.10 -16.04 -5.77
CA ARG A 631 -5.01 -15.08 -5.82
C ARG A 631 -3.77 -15.72 -6.43
N VAL A 632 -3.15 -15.07 -7.43
CA VAL A 632 -2.04 -15.60 -8.21
C VAL A 632 -0.94 -14.55 -8.30
N SER A 633 0.24 -14.83 -7.73
CA SER A 633 1.36 -13.88 -7.70
C SER A 633 2.24 -13.97 -8.95
N GLY A 634 2.10 -13.06 -9.91
CA GLY A 634 2.87 -12.97 -11.17
C GLY A 634 4.08 -12.03 -11.14
N ALA A 635 4.75 -11.89 -12.28
CA ALA A 635 5.86 -10.97 -12.53
C ALA A 635 5.39 -9.51 -12.67
N SER A 636 4.29 -9.28 -13.35
CA SER A 636 3.70 -7.97 -13.61
C SER A 636 2.73 -7.50 -12.51
N GLY A 637 2.32 -8.39 -11.61
CA GLY A 637 1.48 -8.04 -10.46
C GLY A 637 0.90 -9.27 -9.77
N THR A 638 0.06 -9.04 -8.76
CA THR A 638 -0.81 -10.07 -8.20
C THR A 638 -2.14 -10.04 -8.95
N TYR A 639 -2.68 -11.20 -9.30
CA TYR A 639 -3.97 -11.32 -9.97
C TYR A 639 -4.99 -11.92 -9.02
N LEU A 640 -6.15 -11.29 -8.93
CA LEU A 640 -7.34 -11.85 -8.31
C LEU A 640 -8.24 -12.36 -9.43
N LEU A 641 -8.29 -13.68 -9.59
CA LEU A 641 -9.18 -14.33 -10.53
C LEU A 641 -10.53 -14.55 -9.84
N GLN A 642 -11.59 -14.07 -10.48
CA GLN A 642 -13.00 -14.27 -10.10
C GLN A 642 -13.75 -14.76 -11.34
N GLY A 643 -14.84 -15.52 -11.20
CA GLY A 643 -15.57 -16.11 -12.34
C GLY A 643 -15.95 -15.12 -13.45
N GLY A 644 -15.08 -15.00 -14.46
CA GLY A 644 -15.22 -14.09 -15.62
C GLY A 644 -14.31 -12.84 -15.61
N GLY A 645 -13.61 -12.53 -14.51
CA GLY A 645 -12.79 -11.31 -14.38
C GLY A 645 -11.41 -11.56 -13.78
N ILE A 646 -10.38 -10.89 -14.33
CA ILE A 646 -9.03 -10.89 -13.76
C ILE A 646 -8.69 -9.46 -13.32
N GLU A 647 -8.66 -9.24 -12.01
CA GLU A 647 -8.21 -7.96 -11.46
C GLU A 647 -6.70 -8.01 -11.19
N LYS A 648 -5.95 -7.08 -11.78
CA LYS A 648 -4.50 -6.97 -11.58
C LYS A 648 -4.19 -5.93 -10.50
N GLN A 649 -3.58 -6.40 -9.41
CA GLN A 649 -3.08 -5.58 -8.31
C GLN A 649 -1.57 -5.32 -8.47
N PRO A 650 -1.14 -4.04 -8.56
CA PRO A 650 0.27 -3.70 -8.69
C PRO A 650 0.99 -3.74 -7.33
N ASP A 651 2.32 -3.59 -7.39
CA ASP A 651 3.10 -3.24 -6.20
C ASP A 651 3.05 -1.73 -5.97
N TRP A 652 2.90 -1.34 -4.70
CA TRP A 652 3.01 0.04 -4.29
C TRP A 652 4.46 0.36 -3.93
N VAL A 653 4.95 1.48 -4.46
CA VAL A 653 6.32 1.93 -4.27
C VAL A 653 6.37 3.41 -3.98
N ILE A 654 7.35 3.82 -3.18
CA ILE A 654 7.60 5.20 -2.81
C ILE A 654 9.05 5.55 -3.12
N PHE A 655 9.29 6.71 -3.70
CA PHE A 655 10.66 7.21 -3.83
C PHE A 655 11.21 7.59 -2.45
N ARG A 656 12.35 6.98 -2.09
CA ARG A 656 13.14 7.32 -0.90
C ARG A 656 14.60 7.47 -1.27
N GLN A 657 15.17 8.62 -0.94
CA GLN A 657 16.54 8.99 -1.33
C GLN A 657 16.79 8.82 -2.84
N GLY A 658 15.79 9.12 -3.67
CA GLY A 658 15.89 8.95 -5.13
C GLY A 658 15.86 7.50 -5.63
N ILE A 659 15.49 6.54 -4.77
CA ILE A 659 15.35 5.13 -5.13
C ILE A 659 13.89 4.70 -4.88
N PRO A 660 13.22 4.05 -5.84
CA PRO A 660 11.93 3.41 -5.58
C PRO A 660 12.09 2.25 -4.59
N GLU A 661 11.38 2.32 -3.46
CA GLU A 661 11.32 1.26 -2.46
C GLU A 661 9.87 0.76 -2.30
N PRO A 662 9.65 -0.53 -1.97
CA PRO A 662 8.32 -1.02 -1.63
C PRO A 662 7.66 -0.17 -0.55
N PHE A 663 6.44 0.27 -0.81
CA PHE A 663 5.64 1.00 0.15
C PHE A 663 4.85 0.02 1.01
N THR A 664 5.05 0.08 2.32
CA THR A 664 4.22 -0.62 3.31
C THR A 664 3.85 0.38 4.39
N PRO A 665 2.55 0.66 4.62
CA PRO A 665 2.15 1.56 5.68
C PRO A 665 2.45 0.92 7.05
N VAL A 666 2.74 1.77 8.04
CA VAL A 666 3.00 1.28 9.40
C VAL A 666 1.74 0.67 10.03
N ILE A 667 0.58 1.20 9.70
CA ILE A 667 -0.72 0.63 10.04
C ILE A 667 -1.42 0.28 8.73
N SER A 668 -1.76 -0.98 8.52
CA SER A 668 -2.31 -1.48 7.26
C SER A 668 -3.84 -1.52 7.21
N ARG A 669 -4.52 -1.54 8.36
CA ARG A 669 -5.98 -1.64 8.49
C ARG A 669 -6.48 -0.85 9.68
#